data_AF-A0A6N7V9L6-F1
#
_entry.id   AF-A0A6N7V9L6-F1
#
_cell.length_a   1.000
_cell.length_b   1.000
_cell.length_c   1.000
_cell.angle_alpha   90.00
_cell.angle_beta   90.00
_cell.angle_gamma   90.00
#
_symmetry.space_group_name_H-M   'P 1'
#
loop_
_entity.id
_entity.type
_entity.pdbx_description
1 polymer ?
#
loop_
_entity_poly.entity_id
_entity_poly.type
_entity_poly.pdbx_seq_one_letter_code
_entity_poly.pdbx_strand_id
1 'polypeptide(L)'
;MSDLITPDLVTLDQDLGTSKDAVIRHLAERVVAAGRATGFDGLYADAMAREQKTATGVPGGIAIPHCRSASVTTPSLAMARLKPPVDWGAKDGPADIVFFIAAPEGADQEHLQLLAKLARSLIKKDFTGALRTASTPQEIVALVNGALGLGPAPETSQASGTAGGESESPAGGRHVGGAEATGATAAGTAAGAAAGASAAHAGNASGEVHGGSGTATSGEPPASATGPRPEKLVAVTACPTGIAHTYMAADSLAAAAAERGIDLQVETQGSAGSTPLDPDVIKNADAVIFAVDVDVRDKGRFAGKPVISGPVKRGIDEPGVMIDEALAAAKDPNARTVSGGGGGGEERASSSGENFGGQLKRALLTGVSYMIPFVAGGGLLIALGFLLGGYELSLSNDEGVANGDIILDGTSIFSLPPDGLLAYLGAVFWKIGNISLGFLVPALAGYIAYALADRPGIAPGFTAGAVALYMDAGFLGGIAGGLLAGYVAMWVGGWKVPSWLRGLMPVVIIPLIASLIASGLLLLVLGGPIAALTLALNDWLSGLTGVAAIGLGVILGLMMGADLGGPINKVAYAFAVAGLGEGAFDNQAPWQIMAAVMAAGMVPPLGMALATVLDKSQFSMALRENGKAAWLLGAAFISEGAIPFAAADPLRVIPSTMLGGATAGAICMAAGVTSQAPHGGIFVFFAIGNIFMFIVAILAGMVVSALVLVGLKRLTAPKRTEEPVVA
;
A
#
# COMPACT_ATOMS: atom_id res chain seq x y z
N MET A 1 30.11 0.43 22.65
CA MET A 1 29.37 0.63 21.38
C MET A 1 30.31 0.18 20.28
N SER A 2 29.92 -0.76 19.44
CA SER A 2 30.77 -1.24 18.34
C SER A 2 30.78 -0.18 17.23
N ASP A 3 31.89 0.54 17.07
CA ASP A 3 32.05 1.49 15.95
C ASP A 3 31.99 0.72 14.63
N LEU A 4 30.94 0.95 13.83
CA LEU A 4 30.74 0.26 12.55
C LEU A 4 31.85 0.58 11.54
N ILE A 5 32.39 1.79 11.59
CA ILE A 5 33.50 2.27 10.77
C ILE A 5 34.56 2.90 11.67
N THR A 6 35.83 2.64 11.38
CA THR A 6 36.98 3.26 12.05
C THR A 6 37.94 3.81 11.01
N PRO A 7 38.89 4.70 11.38
CA PRO A 7 39.88 5.22 10.44
C PRO A 7 40.67 4.10 9.72
N ASP A 8 40.92 2.97 10.40
CA ASP A 8 41.59 1.80 9.86
C ASP A 8 40.76 1.00 8.83
N LEU A 9 39.49 1.36 8.63
CA LEU A 9 38.62 0.78 7.61
C LEU A 9 38.41 1.72 6.41
N VAL A 10 39.05 2.89 6.42
CA VAL A 10 38.96 3.88 5.34
C VAL A 10 40.24 3.86 4.51
N THR A 11 40.09 3.93 3.19
CA THR A 11 41.16 4.08 2.21
C THR A 11 40.82 5.26 1.30
N LEU A 12 41.71 6.25 1.18
CA LEU A 12 41.46 7.45 0.38
C LEU A 12 42.46 7.58 -0.76
N ASP A 13 41.94 7.84 -1.96
CA ASP A 13 42.68 8.25 -3.17
C ASP A 13 43.80 7.29 -3.61
N GLN A 14 43.59 5.99 -3.39
CA GLN A 14 44.53 4.95 -3.82
C GLN A 14 44.07 4.25 -5.11
N ASP A 15 45.04 3.84 -5.92
CA ASP A 15 44.82 2.91 -7.03
C ASP A 15 44.78 1.50 -6.46
N LEU A 16 43.58 0.93 -6.38
CA LEU A 16 43.35 -0.43 -5.88
C LEU A 16 43.20 -1.45 -7.03
N GLY A 17 43.65 -1.08 -8.23
CA GLY A 17 43.50 -1.86 -9.46
C GLY A 17 42.23 -1.53 -10.23
N THR A 18 42.07 -2.18 -11.39
CA THR A 18 41.03 -1.85 -12.39
C THR A 18 39.79 -2.74 -12.32
N SER A 19 39.72 -3.67 -11.36
CA SER A 19 38.63 -4.64 -11.25
C SER A 19 37.96 -4.59 -9.88
N LYS A 20 36.65 -4.89 -9.84
CA LYS A 20 35.89 -5.01 -8.59
C LYS A 20 36.53 -6.02 -7.64
N ASP A 21 37.12 -7.07 -8.20
CA ASP A 21 37.85 -8.12 -7.49
C ASP A 21 38.98 -7.57 -6.62
N ALA A 22 39.82 -6.73 -7.22
CA ALA A 22 40.96 -6.14 -6.53
C ALA A 22 40.52 -5.19 -5.40
N VAL A 23 39.44 -4.42 -5.63
CA VAL A 23 38.85 -3.54 -4.62
C VAL A 23 38.24 -4.32 -3.46
N ILE A 24 37.46 -5.38 -3.74
CA ILE A 24 36.86 -6.24 -2.70
C ILE A 24 37.94 -6.95 -1.90
N ARG A 25 38.99 -7.47 -2.56
CA ARG A 25 40.15 -8.08 -1.90
C ARG A 25 40.78 -7.12 -0.90
N HIS A 26 41.12 -5.91 -1.33
CA HIS A 26 41.73 -4.89 -0.46
C HIS A 26 40.83 -4.54 0.74
N LEU A 27 39.53 -4.34 0.51
CA LEU A 27 38.60 -4.00 1.59
C LEU A 27 38.40 -5.16 2.57
N ALA A 28 38.38 -6.41 2.10
CA ALA A 28 38.33 -7.59 2.96
C ALA A 28 39.61 -7.75 3.78
N GLU A 29 40.79 -7.51 3.20
CA GLU A 29 42.08 -7.49 3.93
C GLU A 29 42.08 -6.44 5.03
N ARG A 30 41.55 -5.23 4.78
CA ARG A 30 41.43 -4.18 5.79
C ARG A 30 40.51 -4.58 6.95
N VAL A 31 39.38 -5.22 6.67
CA VAL A 31 38.46 -5.73 7.69
C VAL A 31 39.15 -6.79 8.58
N VAL A 32 39.93 -7.69 7.97
CA VAL A 32 40.70 -8.71 8.71
C VAL A 32 41.85 -8.07 9.51
N ALA A 33 42.61 -7.15 8.92
CA ALA A 33 43.71 -6.45 9.59
C ALA A 33 43.23 -5.61 10.78
N ALA A 34 42.00 -5.09 10.73
CA ALA A 34 41.35 -4.41 11.83
C ALA A 34 40.80 -5.35 12.93
N GLY A 35 41.02 -6.67 12.82
CA GLY A 35 40.60 -7.68 13.80
C GLY A 35 39.09 -7.95 13.82
N ARG A 36 38.37 -7.61 12.74
CA ARG A 36 36.90 -7.68 12.66
C ARG A 36 36.37 -8.91 11.91
N ALA A 37 37.28 -9.73 11.40
CA ALA A 37 37.01 -11.01 10.77
C ALA A 37 38.12 -12.03 11.10
N THR A 38 37.78 -13.32 11.17
CA THR A 38 38.68 -14.43 11.49
C THR A 38 39.51 -14.93 10.31
N GLY A 39 39.12 -14.62 9.07
CA GLY A 39 39.82 -15.08 7.88
C GLY A 39 39.47 -14.30 6.61
N PHE A 40 40.50 -14.00 5.82
CA PHE A 40 40.37 -13.29 4.54
C PHE A 40 39.63 -14.13 3.50
N ASP A 41 40.06 -15.38 3.28
CA ASP A 41 39.56 -16.22 2.17
C ASP A 41 38.04 -16.42 2.24
N GLY A 42 37.50 -16.65 3.44
CA GLY A 42 36.05 -16.82 3.64
C GLY A 42 35.28 -15.52 3.39
N LEU A 43 35.70 -14.41 3.98
CA LEU A 43 35.05 -13.11 3.80
C LEU A 43 35.06 -12.67 2.33
N TYR A 44 36.21 -12.79 1.67
CA TYR A 44 36.36 -12.42 0.27
C TYR A 44 35.52 -13.33 -0.65
N ALA A 45 35.52 -14.65 -0.42
CA ALA A 45 34.70 -15.58 -1.20
C ALA A 45 33.20 -15.25 -1.08
N ASP A 46 32.71 -14.97 0.14
CA ASP A 46 31.30 -14.62 0.38
C ASP A 46 30.92 -13.28 -0.27
N ALA A 47 31.81 -12.28 -0.21
CA ALA A 47 31.64 -11.00 -0.87
C ALA A 47 31.57 -11.14 -2.39
N MET A 48 32.49 -11.91 -2.99
CA MET A 48 32.52 -12.16 -4.43
C MET A 48 31.31 -12.96 -4.90
N ALA A 49 30.90 -13.99 -4.15
CA ALA A 49 29.71 -14.78 -4.46
C ALA A 49 28.43 -13.91 -4.46
N ARG A 50 28.37 -12.88 -3.62
CA ARG A 50 27.25 -11.93 -3.59
C ARG A 50 27.32 -10.91 -4.73
N GLU A 51 28.49 -10.37 -5.04
CA GLU A 51 28.70 -9.41 -6.15
C GLU A 51 28.41 -10.05 -7.51
N GLN A 52 28.81 -11.32 -7.72
CA GLN A 52 28.58 -12.04 -8.98
C GLN A 52 27.08 -12.29 -9.28
N LYS A 53 26.23 -12.36 -8.25
CA LYS A 53 24.77 -12.54 -8.44
C LYS A 53 24.10 -11.29 -9.00
N THR A 54 24.52 -10.11 -8.54
CA THR A 54 23.97 -8.82 -8.97
C THR A 54 24.99 -7.74 -8.66
N ALA A 55 25.36 -6.98 -9.69
CA ALA A 55 26.25 -5.84 -9.56
C ALA A 55 25.76 -4.86 -8.48
N THR A 56 26.65 -4.41 -7.61
CA THR A 56 26.30 -3.51 -6.49
C THR A 56 26.61 -2.04 -6.75
N GLY A 57 26.90 -1.67 -8.01
CA GLY A 57 26.98 -0.28 -8.44
C GLY A 57 25.61 0.40 -8.35
N VAL A 58 25.60 1.60 -7.79
CA VAL A 58 24.42 2.48 -7.72
C VAL A 58 24.73 3.83 -8.36
N PRO A 59 23.72 4.57 -8.86
CA PRO A 59 23.94 5.87 -9.45
C PRO A 59 24.64 6.85 -8.50
N GLY A 60 25.44 7.74 -9.08
CA GLY A 60 26.24 8.74 -8.40
C GLY A 60 27.70 8.34 -8.20
N GLY A 61 28.24 7.41 -8.99
CA GLY A 61 29.64 6.94 -8.88
C GLY A 61 29.91 6.13 -7.60
N ILE A 62 28.93 5.35 -7.13
CA ILE A 62 29.01 4.64 -5.84
C ILE A 62 28.86 3.13 -6.04
N ALA A 63 29.57 2.33 -5.25
CA ALA A 63 29.35 0.90 -5.15
C ALA A 63 29.16 0.46 -3.69
N ILE A 64 28.28 -0.52 -3.47
CA ILE A 64 27.95 -1.03 -2.13
C ILE A 64 28.05 -2.57 -2.07
N PRO A 65 29.25 -3.14 -2.26
CA PRO A 65 29.45 -4.57 -2.04
C PRO A 65 29.10 -4.94 -0.61
N HIS A 66 28.34 -6.01 -0.42
CA HIS A 66 27.92 -6.44 0.90
C HIS A 66 27.87 -7.96 0.99
N CYS A 67 28.14 -8.52 2.16
CA CYS A 67 27.95 -9.94 2.42
C CYS A 67 27.59 -10.22 3.88
N ARG A 68 27.01 -11.40 4.09
CA ARG A 68 26.98 -12.07 5.38
C ARG A 68 28.00 -13.19 5.31
N SER A 69 28.85 -13.31 6.33
CA SER A 69 29.90 -14.31 6.35
C SER A 69 30.12 -14.83 7.76
N ALA A 70 30.30 -16.14 7.90
CA ALA A 70 30.73 -16.78 9.14
C ALA A 70 32.13 -16.32 9.57
N SER A 71 32.90 -15.74 8.65
CA SER A 71 34.24 -15.20 8.93
C SER A 71 34.20 -13.83 9.62
N VAL A 72 33.05 -13.16 9.68
CA VAL A 72 32.93 -11.82 10.29
C VAL A 72 32.55 -11.95 11.75
N THR A 73 33.35 -11.38 12.64
CA THR A 73 33.10 -11.39 14.10
C THR A 73 32.43 -10.11 14.57
N THR A 74 32.72 -8.99 13.91
CA THR A 74 32.18 -7.67 14.25
C THR A 74 31.58 -7.03 13.00
N PRO A 75 30.30 -6.61 13.00
CA PRO A 75 29.72 -5.91 11.86
C PRO A 75 30.55 -4.68 11.50
N SER A 76 30.90 -4.56 10.22
CA SER A 76 31.91 -3.61 9.77
C SER A 76 31.54 -2.96 8.44
N LEU A 77 31.85 -1.68 8.35
CA LEU A 77 31.71 -0.85 7.16
C LEU A 77 33.10 -0.31 6.80
N ALA A 78 33.64 -0.79 5.69
CA ALA A 78 34.87 -0.27 5.11
C ALA A 78 34.56 0.63 3.92
N MET A 79 35.36 1.68 3.72
CA MET A 79 35.16 2.65 2.65
C MET A 79 36.45 2.85 1.86
N ALA A 80 36.34 2.88 0.53
CA ALA A 80 37.41 3.31 -0.35
C ALA A 80 36.94 4.48 -1.23
N ARG A 81 37.77 5.52 -1.34
CA ARG A 81 37.72 6.48 -2.43
C ARG A 81 38.78 6.10 -3.46
N LEU A 82 38.36 5.68 -4.64
CA LEU A 82 39.19 5.09 -5.68
C LEU A 82 39.75 6.15 -6.62
N LYS A 83 41.02 5.98 -7.02
CA LYS A 83 41.65 6.78 -8.07
C LYS A 83 42.66 5.90 -8.81
N PRO A 84 42.30 5.32 -9.98
CA PRO A 84 41.14 5.61 -10.81
C PRO A 84 39.82 4.95 -10.33
N PRO A 85 38.63 5.45 -10.76
CA PRO A 85 37.35 4.78 -10.54
C PRO A 85 37.27 3.40 -11.21
N VAL A 86 36.50 2.48 -10.62
CA VAL A 86 36.36 1.10 -11.11
C VAL A 86 34.93 0.83 -11.57
N ASP A 87 34.72 0.09 -12.65
CA ASP A 87 33.37 -0.25 -13.11
C ASP A 87 32.67 -1.19 -12.12
N TRP A 88 31.53 -0.76 -11.59
CA TRP A 88 30.67 -1.51 -10.69
C TRP A 88 29.31 -1.90 -11.30
N GLY A 89 29.12 -1.71 -12.62
CA GLY A 89 27.89 -2.08 -13.34
C GLY A 89 26.75 -1.08 -13.17
N ALA A 90 27.03 0.12 -12.68
CA ALA A 90 26.07 1.23 -12.63
C ALA A 90 25.91 1.86 -14.03
N LYS A 91 24.73 2.41 -14.32
CA LYS A 91 24.40 2.95 -15.66
C LYS A 91 25.09 4.26 -16.00
N ASP A 92 25.53 4.99 -14.99
CA ASP A 92 26.14 6.32 -15.08
C ASP A 92 27.67 6.28 -15.06
N GLY A 93 28.27 5.09 -15.05
CA GLY A 93 29.70 4.88 -15.18
C GLY A 93 30.36 4.24 -13.94
N PRO A 94 31.71 4.25 -13.89
CA PRO A 94 32.46 3.60 -12.82
C PRO A 94 32.31 4.32 -11.48
N ALA A 95 32.47 3.57 -10.39
CA ALA A 95 32.38 4.09 -9.03
C ALA A 95 33.73 4.59 -8.52
N ASP A 96 33.74 5.80 -7.98
CA ASP A 96 34.88 6.39 -7.26
C ASP A 96 34.74 6.25 -5.74
N ILE A 97 33.54 5.92 -5.23
CA ILE A 97 33.30 5.65 -3.81
C ILE A 97 32.76 4.24 -3.64
N VAL A 98 33.39 3.45 -2.79
CA VAL A 98 32.99 2.07 -2.48
C VAL A 98 32.76 1.91 -0.99
N PHE A 99 31.58 1.44 -0.59
CA PHE A 99 31.24 1.07 0.78
C PHE A 99 31.09 -0.44 0.89
N PHE A 100 32.10 -1.12 1.43
CA PHE A 100 32.05 -2.55 1.69
C PHE A 100 31.44 -2.86 3.05
N ILE A 101 30.36 -3.62 3.05
CA ILE A 101 29.63 -4.02 4.26
C ILE A 101 29.86 -5.51 4.54
N ALA A 102 30.43 -5.79 5.71
CA ALA A 102 30.67 -7.14 6.19
C ALA A 102 29.88 -7.38 7.48
N ALA A 103 28.95 -8.34 7.44
CA ALA A 103 28.12 -8.70 8.59
C ALA A 103 28.32 -10.16 9.01
N PRO A 104 28.29 -10.49 10.33
CA PRO A 104 28.24 -11.87 10.79
C PRO A 104 27.02 -12.63 10.27
N GLU A 105 27.14 -13.96 10.13
CA GLU A 105 25.97 -14.81 9.95
C GLU A 105 25.01 -14.69 11.15
N GLY A 106 23.71 -14.61 10.87
CA GLY A 106 22.68 -14.43 11.90
C GLY A 106 22.54 -13.01 12.45
N ALA A 107 23.27 -12.01 11.93
CA ALA A 107 23.12 -10.62 12.38
C ALA A 107 21.67 -10.08 12.22
N ASP A 108 21.17 -9.47 13.30
CA ASP A 108 19.78 -9.01 13.49
C ASP A 108 19.33 -7.90 12.51
N GLN A 109 18.02 -7.64 12.46
CA GLN A 109 17.41 -6.58 11.65
C GLN A 109 17.97 -5.17 11.93
N GLU A 110 18.49 -4.92 13.13
CA GLU A 110 19.03 -3.63 13.55
C GLU A 110 20.25 -3.21 12.70
N HIS A 111 21.11 -4.17 12.32
CA HIS A 111 22.23 -3.91 11.43
C HIS A 111 21.75 -3.55 10.02
N LEU A 112 20.75 -4.28 9.48
CA LEU A 112 20.14 -3.96 8.17
C LEU A 112 19.45 -2.58 8.15
N GLN A 113 18.87 -2.14 9.27
CA GLN A 113 18.27 -0.80 9.38
C GLN A 113 19.32 0.32 9.34
N LEU A 114 20.50 0.11 9.93
CA LEU A 114 21.63 1.03 9.82
C LEU A 114 22.16 1.07 8.38
N LEU A 115 22.19 -0.07 7.68
CA LEU A 115 22.55 -0.12 6.25
C LEU A 115 21.54 0.61 5.36
N ALA A 116 20.23 0.48 5.64
CA ALA A 116 19.20 1.23 4.95
C ALA A 116 19.30 2.75 5.23
N LYS A 117 19.79 3.17 6.40
CA LYS A 117 20.11 4.59 6.68
C LYS A 117 21.32 5.06 5.87
N LEU A 118 22.40 4.29 5.81
CA LEU A 118 23.58 4.64 5.00
C LEU A 118 23.22 4.76 3.51
N ALA A 119 22.50 3.77 2.96
CA ALA A 119 22.08 3.76 1.56
C ALA A 119 21.22 4.99 1.22
N ARG A 120 20.32 5.41 2.11
CA ARG A 120 19.53 6.65 1.96
C ARG A 120 20.41 7.90 2.02
N SER A 121 21.41 7.93 2.89
CA SER A 121 22.35 9.06 2.98
C SER A 121 23.23 9.17 1.73
N LEU A 122 23.59 8.05 1.10
CA LEU A 122 24.37 8.02 -0.15
C LEU A 122 23.61 8.54 -1.38
N ILE A 123 22.28 8.72 -1.30
CA ILE A 123 21.49 9.40 -2.35
C ILE A 123 21.68 10.93 -2.27
N LYS A 124 22.09 11.46 -1.11
CA LYS A 124 22.23 12.90 -0.89
C LYS A 124 23.52 13.41 -1.54
N LYS A 125 23.39 14.36 -2.48
CA LYS A 125 24.52 14.98 -3.18
C LYS A 125 25.49 15.70 -2.23
N ASP A 126 24.99 16.34 -1.17
CA ASP A 126 25.83 17.02 -0.20
C ASP A 126 26.69 16.05 0.61
N PHE A 127 26.11 14.91 1.02
CA PHE A 127 26.83 13.88 1.75
C PHE A 127 27.90 13.23 0.89
N THR A 128 27.55 12.83 -0.34
CA THR A 128 28.50 12.25 -1.28
C THR A 128 29.55 13.25 -1.75
N GLY A 129 29.20 14.53 -1.88
CA GLY A 129 30.13 15.63 -2.10
C GLY A 129 31.12 15.78 -0.95
N ALA A 130 30.64 15.77 0.31
CA ALA A 130 31.49 15.81 1.49
C ALA A 130 32.44 14.60 1.59
N LEU A 131 31.96 13.40 1.23
CA LEU A 131 32.81 12.20 1.15
C LEU A 131 33.91 12.32 0.08
N ARG A 132 33.67 13.05 -1.03
CA ARG A 132 34.67 13.28 -2.09
C ARG A 132 35.70 14.35 -1.73
N THR A 133 35.33 15.31 -0.88
CA THR A 133 36.23 16.40 -0.47
C THR A 133 36.96 16.12 0.84
N ALA A 134 36.48 15.17 1.65
CA ALA A 134 37.12 14.79 2.91
C ALA A 134 38.59 14.42 2.70
N SER A 135 39.49 15.01 3.47
CA SER A 135 40.94 14.88 3.30
C SER A 135 41.54 13.82 4.23
N THR A 136 40.81 13.39 5.26
CA THR A 136 41.30 12.44 6.26
C THR A 136 40.32 11.27 6.50
N PRO A 137 40.82 10.07 6.84
CA PRO A 137 39.99 8.96 7.32
C PRO A 137 39.05 9.32 8.48
N GLN A 138 39.50 10.21 9.37
CA GLN A 138 38.74 10.68 10.53
C GLN A 138 37.51 11.50 10.12
N GLU A 139 37.65 12.38 9.11
CA GLU A 139 36.53 13.12 8.55
C GLU A 139 35.48 12.19 7.94
N ILE A 140 35.90 11.14 7.22
CA ILE A 140 34.98 10.12 6.68
C ILE A 140 34.20 9.43 7.80
N VAL A 141 34.90 9.00 8.85
CA VAL A 141 34.26 8.36 10.01
C VAL A 141 33.25 9.30 10.67
N ALA A 142 33.58 10.58 10.84
CA ALA A 142 32.66 11.57 11.41
C ALA A 142 31.42 11.79 10.52
N LEU A 143 31.61 11.92 9.21
CA LEU A 143 30.51 12.06 8.24
C LEU A 143 29.59 10.83 8.27
N VAL A 144 30.16 9.64 8.22
CA VAL A 144 29.40 8.38 8.21
C VAL A 144 28.68 8.15 9.54
N ASN A 145 29.33 8.38 10.68
CA ASN A 145 28.69 8.26 11.99
C ASN A 145 27.57 9.30 12.17
N GLY A 146 27.77 10.53 11.68
CA GLY A 146 26.71 11.55 11.65
C GLY A 146 25.51 11.11 10.81
N ALA A 147 25.76 10.55 9.62
CA ALA A 147 24.71 10.01 8.75
C ALA A 147 23.97 8.79 9.33
N LEU A 148 24.64 8.01 10.18
CA LEU A 148 24.06 6.86 10.87
C LEU A 148 23.41 7.20 12.23
N GLY A 149 23.59 8.42 12.72
CA GLY A 149 23.14 8.85 14.05
C GLY A 149 23.93 8.21 15.19
N LEU A 150 25.19 7.86 14.94
CA LEU A 150 26.10 7.17 15.86
C LEU A 150 27.21 8.09 16.44
N GLY A 151 27.13 9.41 16.20
CA GLY A 151 28.10 10.39 16.72
C GLY A 151 27.56 11.24 17.89
N PRO A 152 28.44 11.82 18.73
CA PRO A 152 28.02 12.84 19.69
C PRO A 152 27.53 14.11 18.98
N ALA A 153 26.61 14.85 19.61
CA ALA A 153 26.08 16.10 19.08
C ALA A 153 27.22 17.06 18.68
N PRO A 154 27.19 17.67 17.48
CA PRO A 154 28.27 18.53 17.04
C PRO A 154 28.35 19.78 17.92
N GLU A 155 29.44 19.93 18.67
CA GLU A 155 29.81 21.20 19.28
C GLU A 155 30.11 22.21 18.17
N THR A 156 29.42 23.35 18.23
CA THR A 156 29.63 24.50 17.35
C THR A 156 31.02 25.09 17.58
N SER A 157 31.99 24.71 16.76
CA SER A 157 33.27 25.42 16.69
C SER A 157 33.16 26.59 15.70
N GLN A 158 33.06 27.79 16.25
CA GLN A 158 33.22 29.04 15.51
C GLN A 158 34.67 29.20 15.10
N ALA A 159 34.93 29.28 13.79
CA ALA A 159 36.17 29.83 13.26
C ALA A 159 36.14 31.36 13.42
N SER A 160 36.87 31.89 14.40
CA SER A 160 37.24 33.30 14.48
C SER A 160 38.63 33.50 13.89
N GLY A 161 38.74 34.44 12.95
CA GLY A 161 40.00 34.91 12.40
C GLY A 161 40.69 35.91 13.32
N THR A 162 41.98 35.69 13.53
CA THR A 162 43.09 36.65 13.73
C THR A 162 42.99 37.73 14.82
N ALA A 163 43.88 37.67 15.83
CA ALA A 163 45.10 38.51 15.91
C ALA A 163 45.82 38.37 17.27
N GLY A 164 47.14 38.15 17.22
CA GLY A 164 48.13 38.76 18.11
C GLY A 164 48.52 38.04 19.42
N GLY A 165 49.84 37.85 19.59
CA GLY A 165 50.48 37.91 20.92
C GLY A 165 51.22 36.65 21.36
N GLU A 166 52.54 36.75 21.40
CA GLU A 166 53.53 35.80 21.91
C GLU A 166 53.30 35.39 23.38
N SER A 167 53.60 34.13 23.73
CA SER A 167 54.71 33.73 24.62
C SER A 167 54.48 32.38 25.35
N GLU A 168 55.54 31.57 25.29
CA GLU A 168 56.08 30.65 26.31
C GLU A 168 55.31 29.42 26.83
N SER A 169 56.00 28.28 26.66
CA SER A 169 55.89 26.99 27.37
C SER A 169 56.56 27.07 28.77
N PRO A 170 56.69 26.00 29.60
CA PRO A 170 56.09 24.65 29.60
C PRO A 170 55.71 24.12 31.03
N ALA A 171 55.39 22.82 31.08
CA ALA A 171 55.48 21.87 32.21
C ALA A 171 54.26 21.76 33.16
N GLY A 172 53.85 20.59 33.66
CA GLY A 172 54.38 19.22 33.56
C GLY A 172 53.68 18.31 34.60
N GLY A 173 53.67 16.99 34.34
CA GLY A 173 53.44 15.91 35.31
C GLY A 173 52.00 15.72 35.83
N ARG A 174 51.58 14.59 36.41
CA ARG A 174 51.91 13.14 36.38
C ARG A 174 50.92 12.47 37.36
N HIS A 175 50.70 11.15 37.19
CA HIS A 175 50.17 10.15 38.16
C HIS A 175 48.64 10.04 38.39
N VAL A 176 48.01 8.89 38.06
CA VAL A 176 47.91 7.55 38.75
C VAL A 176 47.04 7.64 40.02
N GLY A 177 46.06 6.78 40.34
CA GLY A 177 45.51 5.54 39.77
C GLY A 177 44.61 4.84 40.83
N GLY A 178 43.88 3.79 40.43
CA GLY A 178 43.23 2.76 41.28
C GLY A 178 41.93 3.16 42.01
N ALA A 179 41.04 2.26 42.44
CA ALA A 179 40.78 0.83 42.25
C ALA A 179 39.45 0.52 42.99
N GLU A 180 38.68 -0.49 42.53
CA GLU A 180 37.86 -1.46 43.31
C GLU A 180 36.75 -0.95 44.29
N ALA A 181 35.65 -1.64 44.65
CA ALA A 181 35.19 -3.03 44.51
C ALA A 181 33.69 -3.18 44.95
N THR A 182 33.02 -4.17 44.34
CA THR A 182 32.11 -5.22 44.90
C THR A 182 30.75 -4.97 45.61
N GLY A 183 29.77 -5.84 45.23
CA GLY A 183 28.77 -6.52 46.10
C GLY A 183 27.31 -6.06 45.93
N ALA A 184 26.39 -6.72 45.21
CA ALA A 184 25.66 -7.99 45.46
C ALA A 184 24.89 -7.98 46.82
N THR A 185 23.58 -8.22 46.99
CA THR A 185 22.62 -9.20 46.42
C THR A 185 21.16 -8.92 46.90
N ALA A 186 20.18 -9.50 46.18
CA ALA A 186 18.87 -10.04 46.63
C ALA A 186 17.79 -9.08 47.20
N ALA A 187 16.48 -9.32 47.17
CA ALA A 187 15.50 -10.11 46.41
C ALA A 187 14.14 -9.85 47.13
N GLY A 188 13.00 -9.90 46.42
CA GLY A 188 11.73 -10.33 47.05
C GLY A 188 10.52 -9.39 47.05
N THR A 189 9.59 -9.70 46.13
CA THR A 189 8.15 -10.01 46.35
C THR A 189 7.07 -8.95 46.65
N ALA A 190 5.91 -9.26 46.02
CA ALA A 190 4.50 -8.97 46.35
C ALA A 190 3.91 -7.61 45.94
N ALA A 191 2.61 -7.42 45.66
CA ALA A 191 1.48 -8.18 45.09
C ALA A 191 0.21 -7.32 45.32
N GLY A 192 -0.74 -7.33 44.37
CA GLY A 192 -2.15 -6.90 44.57
C GLY A 192 -2.43 -5.40 44.38
N ALA A 193 -3.63 -4.94 44.03
CA ALA A 193 -4.86 -5.53 43.51
C ALA A 193 -5.78 -4.36 43.10
N ALA A 194 -6.53 -4.55 42.00
CA ALA A 194 -7.90 -4.13 41.70
C ALA A 194 -8.48 -2.72 42.05
N ALA A 195 -9.11 -2.17 41.01
CA ALA A 195 -10.47 -1.57 40.96
C ALA A 195 -10.72 -0.12 41.41
N GLY A 196 -11.56 0.57 40.60
CA GLY A 196 -12.36 1.71 41.05
C GLY A 196 -12.62 2.78 39.98
N ALA A 197 -13.85 2.83 39.49
CA ALA A 197 -14.33 3.74 38.44
C ALA A 197 -14.83 5.11 38.96
N SER A 198 -15.02 6.03 38.00
CA SER A 198 -16.07 7.06 37.93
C SER A 198 -15.90 8.44 38.61
N ALA A 199 -15.58 9.42 37.75
CA ALA A 199 -16.30 10.67 37.45
C ALA A 199 -16.79 11.66 38.54
N ALA A 200 -16.38 12.93 38.28
CA ALA A 200 -17.15 14.19 38.30
C ALA A 200 -17.55 14.84 39.64
N HIS A 201 -17.06 16.05 39.90
CA HIS A 201 -17.90 17.27 39.83
C HIS A 201 -17.08 18.57 39.90
N ALA A 202 -17.62 19.58 39.26
CA ALA A 202 -17.10 20.94 39.08
C ALA A 202 -17.45 21.87 40.25
N GLY A 203 -16.83 23.06 40.26
CA GLY A 203 -17.55 24.28 40.66
C GLY A 203 -16.70 25.43 41.22
N ASN A 204 -16.63 26.52 40.44
CA ASN A 204 -16.73 27.94 40.85
C ASN A 204 -15.68 28.57 41.81
N ALA A 205 -15.32 29.86 41.75
CA ALA A 205 -15.78 31.00 40.95
C ALA A 205 -14.78 32.18 41.05
N SER A 206 -14.89 33.09 40.07
CA SER A 206 -14.92 34.57 40.16
C SER A 206 -13.76 35.36 40.80
N GLY A 207 -13.26 36.35 40.06
CA GLY A 207 -12.61 37.53 40.64
C GLY A 207 -12.06 38.47 39.57
N GLU A 208 -12.66 39.66 39.47
CA GLU A 208 -12.54 40.65 38.40
C GLU A 208 -11.22 41.45 38.32
N VAL A 209 -11.12 42.10 37.17
CA VAL A 209 -10.14 43.05 36.66
C VAL A 209 -10.17 44.39 37.40
N HIS A 210 -9.00 45.01 37.60
CA HIS A 210 -8.87 46.46 37.50
C HIS A 210 -7.49 46.85 36.93
N GLY A 211 -7.51 47.74 35.94
CA GLY A 211 -6.35 48.21 35.21
C GLY A 211 -5.62 49.39 35.84
N GLY A 212 -4.46 49.70 35.27
CA GLY A 212 -3.68 50.91 35.51
C GLY A 212 -2.58 51.02 34.45
N SER A 213 -2.61 52.11 33.69
CA SER A 213 -1.72 52.42 32.57
C SER A 213 -0.29 52.69 33.01
N GLY A 214 0.68 52.32 32.17
CA GLY A 214 2.09 52.66 32.30
C GLY A 214 2.78 52.58 30.95
N THR A 215 3.33 53.71 30.53
CA THR A 215 3.81 54.09 29.20
C THR A 215 4.99 53.29 28.65
N ALA A 216 5.00 53.17 27.32
CA ALA A 216 6.04 52.59 26.49
C ALA A 216 7.43 53.25 26.66
N THR A 217 8.46 52.41 26.66
CA THR A 217 9.79 52.74 26.11
C THR A 217 10.22 51.60 25.19
N SER A 218 10.50 51.98 23.95
CA SER A 218 10.93 51.16 22.83
C SER A 218 12.34 50.62 23.04
N GLY A 219 12.46 49.29 23.15
CA GLY A 219 13.70 48.55 22.96
C GLY A 219 13.50 47.53 21.85
N GLU A 220 14.07 47.81 20.68
CA GLU A 220 14.02 46.97 19.49
C GLU A 220 14.88 45.71 19.71
N PRO A 221 14.36 44.48 19.53
CA PRO A 221 15.18 43.27 19.52
C PRO A 221 15.89 43.08 18.17
N PRO A 222 17.11 42.53 18.16
CA PRO A 222 17.94 42.45 16.97
C PRO A 222 17.33 41.52 15.91
N ALA A 223 17.43 41.97 14.65
CA ALA A 223 16.97 41.28 13.46
C ALA A 223 17.53 39.86 13.37
N SER A 224 16.65 38.87 13.39
CA SER A 224 16.95 37.48 13.07
C SER A 224 17.28 37.34 11.58
N ALA A 225 18.42 36.71 11.30
CA ALA A 225 18.87 36.35 9.95
C ALA A 225 17.79 35.54 9.20
N THR A 226 17.20 36.13 8.17
CA THR A 226 16.22 35.48 7.28
C THR A 226 16.94 34.78 6.12
N GLY A 227 17.39 33.54 6.36
CA GLY A 227 17.41 32.53 5.30
C GLY A 227 16.00 31.94 5.16
N PRO A 228 15.53 31.58 3.96
CA PRO A 228 14.22 30.94 3.80
C PRO A 228 14.21 29.62 4.58
N ARG A 229 13.28 29.48 5.53
CA ARG A 229 12.99 28.18 6.15
C ARG A 229 12.50 27.24 5.04
N PRO A 230 12.96 25.98 4.98
CA PRO A 230 12.41 25.01 4.03
C PRO A 230 10.91 24.89 4.27
N GLU A 231 10.13 25.03 3.20
CA GLU A 231 8.67 24.90 3.26
C GLU A 231 8.32 23.48 3.73
N LYS A 232 7.40 23.38 4.70
CA LYS A 232 7.04 22.13 5.37
C LYS A 232 5.64 21.73 4.98
N LEU A 233 5.48 20.59 4.33
CA LEU A 233 4.18 20.04 3.99
C LEU A 233 3.93 18.75 4.74
N VAL A 234 2.66 18.42 4.94
CA VAL A 234 2.25 17.07 5.35
C VAL A 234 1.28 16.50 4.33
N ALA A 235 1.28 15.19 4.15
CA ALA A 235 0.32 14.53 3.29
C ALA A 235 -0.34 13.33 3.98
N VAL A 236 -1.56 13.01 3.59
CA VAL A 236 -2.21 11.74 3.90
C VAL A 236 -2.57 11.05 2.59
N THR A 237 -2.22 9.78 2.49
CA THR A 237 -2.55 8.91 1.37
C THR A 237 -3.40 7.73 1.84
N ALA A 238 -4.49 7.43 1.15
CA ALA A 238 -5.43 6.39 1.59
C ALA A 238 -6.27 5.87 0.41
N CYS A 239 -6.19 4.57 0.14
CA CYS A 239 -7.06 3.92 -0.85
C CYS A 239 -7.85 2.78 -0.17
N PRO A 240 -9.01 2.36 -0.70
CA PRO A 240 -9.87 1.37 -0.05
C PRO A 240 -9.17 0.06 0.30
N THR A 241 -8.26 -0.40 -0.56
CA THR A 241 -7.49 -1.64 -0.36
C THR A 241 -6.21 -1.42 0.44
N GLY A 242 -5.74 -0.18 0.52
CA GLY A 242 -4.59 0.23 1.31
C GLY A 242 -3.27 -0.48 0.98
N ILE A 243 -3.13 -1.06 -0.22
CA ILE A 243 -1.98 -1.89 -0.63
C ILE A 243 -1.01 -1.19 -1.58
N ALA A 244 -1.29 -1.05 -2.88
CA ALA A 244 -0.33 -0.49 -3.82
C ALA A 244 -0.47 1.04 -3.91
N HIS A 245 -1.66 1.53 -4.26
CA HIS A 245 -1.86 2.95 -4.58
C HIS A 245 -1.58 3.88 -3.39
N THR A 246 -1.88 3.46 -2.15
CA THR A 246 -1.55 4.24 -0.95
C THR A 246 -0.06 4.54 -0.85
N TYR A 247 0.78 3.51 -0.99
CA TYR A 247 2.22 3.67 -0.87
C TYR A 247 2.84 4.29 -2.13
N MET A 248 2.33 3.95 -3.32
CA MET A 248 2.76 4.59 -4.56
C MET A 248 2.51 6.10 -4.55
N ALA A 249 1.34 6.56 -4.08
CA ALA A 249 1.08 7.99 -3.95
C ALA A 249 1.99 8.64 -2.91
N ALA A 250 2.28 7.95 -1.81
CA ALA A 250 3.19 8.46 -0.78
C ALA A 250 4.62 8.62 -1.32
N ASP A 251 5.13 7.60 -2.01
CA ASP A 251 6.46 7.61 -2.62
C ASP A 251 6.55 8.67 -3.73
N SER A 252 5.53 8.79 -4.59
CA SER A 252 5.46 9.80 -5.65
C SER A 252 5.44 11.23 -5.10
N LEU A 253 4.63 11.51 -4.06
CA LEU A 253 4.58 12.81 -3.41
C LEU A 253 5.91 13.12 -2.69
N ALA A 254 6.49 12.14 -2.00
CA ALA A 254 7.78 12.30 -1.32
C ALA A 254 8.92 12.58 -2.33
N ALA A 255 8.94 11.89 -3.46
CA ALA A 255 9.90 12.13 -4.53
C ALA A 255 9.74 13.54 -5.11
N ALA A 256 8.51 13.95 -5.44
CA ALA A 256 8.24 15.28 -6.02
C ALA A 256 8.55 16.43 -5.05
N ALA A 257 8.31 16.25 -3.75
CA ALA A 257 8.69 17.19 -2.71
C ALA A 257 10.21 17.30 -2.55
N ALA A 258 10.92 16.16 -2.56
CA ALA A 258 12.37 16.12 -2.48
C ALA A 258 13.05 16.83 -3.66
N GLU A 259 12.52 16.67 -4.88
CA GLU A 259 12.98 17.40 -6.07
C GLU A 259 12.86 18.94 -5.94
N ARG A 260 11.92 19.41 -5.11
CA ARG A 260 11.64 20.83 -4.86
C ARG A 260 12.29 21.36 -3.58
N GLY A 261 13.02 20.52 -2.84
CA GLY A 261 13.62 20.90 -1.56
C GLY A 261 12.60 21.17 -0.44
N ILE A 262 11.42 20.54 -0.53
CA ILE A 262 10.32 20.69 0.44
C ILE A 262 10.40 19.55 1.46
N ASP A 263 10.25 19.87 2.74
CA ASP A 263 10.15 18.88 3.81
C ASP A 263 8.72 18.34 3.86
N LEU A 264 8.50 17.19 3.21
CA LEU A 264 7.20 16.51 3.19
C LEU A 264 7.22 15.26 4.07
N GLN A 265 6.30 15.18 5.03
CA GLN A 265 5.99 13.93 5.73
C GLN A 265 4.64 13.37 5.29
N VAL A 266 4.61 12.07 4.98
CA VAL A 266 3.40 11.41 4.48
C VAL A 266 2.89 10.37 5.49
N GLU A 267 1.63 10.51 5.89
CA GLU A 267 0.87 9.49 6.59
C GLU A 267 0.25 8.52 5.56
N THR A 268 0.64 7.25 5.59
CA THR A 268 -0.04 6.21 4.83
C THR A 268 -1.15 5.62 5.70
N GLN A 269 -2.39 5.64 5.20
CA GLN A 269 -3.52 4.97 5.83
C GLN A 269 -3.90 3.74 5.00
N GLY A 270 -3.05 2.72 5.10
CA GLY A 270 -3.17 1.47 4.34
C GLY A 270 -3.73 0.29 5.13
N SER A 271 -3.81 -0.87 4.48
CA SER A 271 -4.28 -2.13 5.10
C SER A 271 -3.24 -2.75 6.03
N ALA A 272 -1.96 -2.40 5.87
CA ALA A 272 -0.89 -2.76 6.81
C ALA A 272 -0.84 -1.85 8.06
N GLY A 273 -1.84 -0.98 8.23
CA GLY A 273 -1.93 -0.02 9.33
C GLY A 273 -1.51 1.40 8.91
N SER A 274 -1.58 2.32 9.86
CA SER A 274 -1.13 3.70 9.72
C SER A 274 -0.27 4.08 10.91
N THR A 275 0.87 4.73 10.66
CA THR A 275 1.63 5.41 11.71
C THR A 275 1.23 6.87 11.67
N PRO A 276 0.42 7.37 12.62
CA PRO A 276 -0.06 8.75 12.58
C PRO A 276 1.11 9.73 12.63
N LEU A 277 1.01 10.83 11.88
CA LEU A 277 1.99 11.92 11.97
C LEU A 277 1.97 12.53 13.37
N ASP A 278 3.16 12.89 13.83
CA ASP A 278 3.35 13.56 15.10
C ASP A 278 2.55 14.89 15.12
N PRO A 279 1.79 15.19 16.19
CA PRO A 279 1.04 16.43 16.31
C PRO A 279 1.90 17.68 16.09
N ASP A 280 3.16 17.68 16.51
CA ASP A 280 4.07 18.81 16.32
C ASP A 280 4.48 18.97 14.86
N VAL A 281 4.59 17.88 14.10
CA VAL A 281 4.82 17.93 12.65
C VAL A 281 3.62 18.55 11.94
N ILE A 282 2.40 18.11 12.29
CA ILE A 282 1.17 18.67 11.71
C ILE A 282 1.05 20.16 12.04
N LYS A 283 1.30 20.54 13.30
CA LYS A 283 1.25 21.93 13.76
C LYS A 283 2.25 22.83 13.04
N ASN A 284 3.43 22.32 12.70
CA ASN A 284 4.50 23.07 12.05
C ASN A 284 4.43 23.05 10.51
N ALA A 285 3.48 22.32 9.91
CA ALA A 285 3.29 22.28 8.46
C ALA A 285 2.60 23.54 7.94
N ASP A 286 2.99 24.00 6.74
CA ASP A 286 2.44 25.16 6.06
C ASP A 286 1.12 24.84 5.34
N ALA A 287 0.98 23.61 4.81
CA ALA A 287 -0.26 23.08 4.24
C ALA A 287 -0.32 21.55 4.32
N VAL A 288 -1.50 20.98 4.07
CA VAL A 288 -1.74 19.54 4.03
C VAL A 288 -2.28 19.08 2.66
N ILE A 289 -1.78 17.94 2.20
CA ILE A 289 -2.24 17.26 0.98
C ILE A 289 -3.03 16.01 1.36
N PHE A 290 -4.26 15.87 0.88
CA PHE A 290 -5.04 14.64 0.98
C PHE A 290 -5.18 13.98 -0.39
N ALA A 291 -4.30 13.02 -0.69
CA ALA A 291 -4.36 12.18 -1.88
C ALA A 291 -5.07 10.87 -1.53
N VAL A 292 -6.40 10.90 -1.47
CA VAL A 292 -7.22 9.86 -0.86
C VAL A 292 -8.45 9.50 -1.70
N ASP A 293 -8.79 8.21 -1.73
CA ASP A 293 -9.99 7.65 -2.35
C ASP A 293 -11.01 7.21 -1.27
N VAL A 294 -10.62 7.34 0.01
CA VAL A 294 -11.43 7.11 1.22
C VAL A 294 -11.20 8.25 2.20
N ASP A 295 -12.13 8.49 3.13
CA ASP A 295 -11.98 9.57 4.10
C ASP A 295 -10.71 9.42 4.96
N VAL A 296 -10.07 10.56 5.25
CA VAL A 296 -8.92 10.63 6.16
C VAL A 296 -9.38 10.33 7.58
N ARG A 297 -8.84 9.27 8.18
CA ARG A 297 -9.05 8.97 9.59
C ARG A 297 -8.46 10.08 10.46
N ASP A 298 -9.21 10.48 11.49
CA ASP A 298 -8.81 11.53 12.44
C ASP A 298 -8.45 12.87 11.78
N LYS A 299 -9.16 13.22 10.69
CA LYS A 299 -8.98 14.46 9.92
C LYS A 299 -8.96 15.73 10.79
N GLY A 300 -9.66 15.72 11.93
CA GLY A 300 -9.68 16.82 12.90
C GLY A 300 -8.30 17.24 13.43
N ARG A 301 -7.29 16.36 13.38
CA ARG A 301 -5.90 16.71 13.75
C ARG A 301 -5.27 17.76 12.85
N PHE A 302 -5.76 17.88 11.61
CA PHE A 302 -5.24 18.82 10.61
C PHE A 302 -6.03 20.15 10.57
N ALA A 303 -6.97 20.35 11.48
CA ALA A 303 -7.87 21.51 11.51
C ALA A 303 -7.13 22.84 11.39
N GLY A 304 -7.67 23.74 10.54
CA GLY A 304 -7.11 25.08 10.30
C GLY A 304 -5.94 25.13 9.33
N LYS A 305 -5.38 24.00 8.88
CA LYS A 305 -4.32 23.96 7.86
C LYS A 305 -4.89 24.15 6.45
N PRO A 306 -4.27 24.97 5.58
CA PRO A 306 -4.60 25.01 4.16
C PRO A 306 -4.54 23.61 3.54
N VAL A 307 -5.54 23.24 2.72
CA VAL A 307 -5.71 21.85 2.25
C VAL A 307 -5.97 21.72 0.75
N ILE A 308 -5.10 20.95 0.11
CA ILE A 308 -5.31 20.41 -1.23
C ILE A 308 -5.78 18.97 -1.11
N SER A 309 -6.81 18.59 -1.87
CA SER A 309 -7.35 17.24 -1.82
C SER A 309 -7.67 16.74 -3.22
N GLY A 310 -7.39 15.47 -3.47
CA GLY A 310 -7.69 14.78 -4.72
C GLY A 310 -7.61 13.26 -4.55
N PRO A 311 -7.99 12.49 -5.59
CA PRO A 311 -7.92 11.03 -5.56
C PRO A 311 -6.47 10.55 -5.43
N VAL A 312 -6.26 9.34 -4.91
CA VAL A 312 -4.91 8.74 -4.71
C VAL A 312 -4.15 8.70 -6.03
N LYS A 313 -4.85 8.38 -7.12
CA LYS A 313 -4.30 8.36 -8.48
C LYS A 313 -3.64 9.68 -8.86
N ARG A 314 -4.19 10.82 -8.45
CA ARG A 314 -3.59 12.14 -8.73
C ARG A 314 -2.25 12.30 -7.99
N GLY A 315 -2.14 11.75 -6.78
CA GLY A 315 -0.88 11.69 -6.05
C GLY A 315 0.18 10.80 -6.71
N ILE A 316 -0.20 9.92 -7.64
CA ILE A 316 0.72 9.07 -8.42
C ILE A 316 1.08 9.73 -9.75
N ASP A 317 0.08 10.20 -10.50
CA ASP A 317 0.23 10.69 -11.87
C ASP A 317 0.72 12.15 -11.92
N GLU A 318 0.32 12.97 -10.94
CA GLU A 318 0.58 14.42 -10.90
C GLU A 318 1.11 14.92 -9.53
N PRO A 319 2.08 14.23 -8.89
CA PRO A 319 2.52 14.56 -7.54
C PRO A 319 3.11 15.98 -7.45
N GLY A 320 3.87 16.41 -8.46
CA GLY A 320 4.44 17.76 -8.52
C GLY A 320 3.38 18.86 -8.54
N VAL A 321 2.27 18.64 -9.26
CA VAL A 321 1.16 19.61 -9.34
C VAL A 321 0.49 19.75 -7.97
N MET A 322 0.24 18.64 -7.28
CA MET A 322 -0.37 18.68 -5.94
C MET A 322 0.52 19.38 -4.92
N ILE A 323 1.85 19.23 -5.05
CA ILE A 323 2.82 19.94 -4.23
C ILE A 323 2.79 21.44 -4.52
N ASP A 324 2.83 21.84 -5.80
CA ASP A 324 2.82 23.24 -6.21
C ASP A 324 1.52 23.94 -5.78
N GLU A 325 0.37 23.26 -5.88
CA GLU A 325 -0.92 23.73 -5.35
C GLU A 325 -0.91 23.90 -3.83
N ALA A 326 -0.28 22.98 -3.09
CA ALA A 326 -0.21 23.06 -1.63
C ALA A 326 0.66 24.23 -1.17
N LEU A 327 1.75 24.50 -1.88
CA LEU A 327 2.59 25.68 -1.65
C LEU A 327 1.88 26.99 -1.96
N ALA A 328 1.10 27.02 -3.05
CA ALA A 328 0.27 28.17 -3.38
C ALA A 328 -0.78 28.41 -2.29
N ALA A 329 -1.46 27.36 -1.84
CA ALA A 329 -2.45 27.41 -0.76
C ALA A 329 -1.83 27.85 0.58
N ALA A 330 -0.59 27.46 0.88
CA ALA A 330 0.11 27.92 2.08
C ALA A 330 0.33 29.44 2.12
N LYS A 331 0.40 30.09 0.95
CA LYS A 331 0.66 31.53 0.79
C LYS A 331 -0.62 32.35 0.58
N ASP A 332 -1.77 31.70 0.36
CA ASP A 332 -3.05 32.35 0.12
C ASP A 332 -3.86 32.48 1.43
N PRO A 333 -4.11 33.70 1.93
CA PRO A 333 -4.92 33.93 3.13
C PRO A 333 -6.37 33.43 3.03
N ASN A 334 -6.87 33.20 1.81
CA ASN A 334 -8.22 32.70 1.54
C ASN A 334 -8.22 31.21 1.14
N ALA A 335 -7.09 30.52 1.27
CA ALA A 335 -7.01 29.10 0.95
C ALA A 335 -8.02 28.29 1.79
N ARG A 336 -8.64 27.30 1.16
CA ARG A 336 -9.50 26.33 1.85
C ARG A 336 -8.71 25.64 2.96
N THR A 337 -9.25 25.61 4.17
CA THR A 337 -8.61 24.94 5.33
C THR A 337 -9.37 23.68 5.75
N VAL A 338 -8.71 22.80 6.52
CA VAL A 338 -9.37 21.63 7.12
C VAL A 338 -10.34 22.09 8.20
N SER A 339 -11.59 21.64 8.15
CA SER A 339 -12.60 21.92 9.16
C SER A 339 -12.24 21.31 10.52
N GLY A 340 -12.24 22.14 11.56
CA GLY A 340 -12.10 21.69 12.95
C GLY A 340 -13.40 21.11 13.46
N GLY A 341 -13.32 19.99 14.18
CA GLY A 341 -14.45 19.36 14.84
C GLY A 341 -15.03 20.25 15.94
N GLY A 342 -15.89 21.18 15.55
CA GLY A 342 -16.69 22.05 16.41
C GLY A 342 -17.93 22.44 15.63
N GLY A 343 -19.08 21.88 16.04
CA GLY A 343 -20.29 21.82 15.23
C GLY A 343 -20.77 23.15 14.64
N GLY A 344 -20.95 23.15 13.32
CA GLY A 344 -21.63 24.24 12.60
C GLY A 344 -21.28 24.25 11.12
N GLY A 345 -22.03 23.49 10.32
CA GLY A 345 -21.95 23.52 8.86
C GLY A 345 -20.79 22.70 8.30
N GLU A 346 -21.00 21.38 8.17
CA GLU A 346 -20.25 20.58 7.21
C GLU A 346 -20.59 21.08 5.80
N GLU A 347 -19.85 22.09 5.34
CA GLU A 347 -19.84 22.44 3.93
C GLU A 347 -19.03 21.38 3.20
N ARG A 348 -19.81 20.58 2.46
CA ARG A 348 -19.46 19.77 1.29
C ARG A 348 -18.04 20.05 0.80
N ALA A 349 -17.27 18.99 0.61
CA ALA A 349 -16.34 18.97 -0.51
C ALA A 349 -17.18 19.21 -1.77
N SER A 350 -17.40 20.47 -2.12
CA SER A 350 -17.93 20.87 -3.40
C SER A 350 -16.85 20.51 -4.41
N SER A 351 -17.02 19.33 -4.99
CA SER A 351 -16.92 19.19 -6.43
C SER A 351 -17.78 20.29 -7.08
N SER A 352 -17.27 21.52 -7.14
CA SER A 352 -17.82 22.56 -7.99
C SER A 352 -17.58 22.11 -9.43
N GLY A 353 -18.46 21.22 -9.91
CA GLY A 353 -18.40 20.61 -11.24
C GLY A 353 -18.65 19.10 -11.35
N GLU A 354 -18.90 18.31 -10.29
CA GLU A 354 -19.28 16.89 -10.53
C GLU A 354 -20.71 16.82 -11.07
N ASN A 355 -20.80 16.45 -12.34
CA ASN A 355 -22.05 16.09 -12.99
C ASN A 355 -22.68 14.90 -12.25
N PHE A 356 -24.01 14.79 -12.28
CA PHE A 356 -24.77 13.68 -11.68
C PHE A 356 -24.17 12.30 -11.98
N GLY A 357 -23.69 12.09 -13.22
CA GLY A 357 -23.04 10.84 -13.62
C GLY A 357 -21.72 10.54 -12.88
N GLY A 358 -20.93 11.56 -12.52
CA GLY A 358 -19.71 11.40 -11.72
C GLY A 358 -20.04 10.95 -10.30
N GLN A 359 -21.01 11.60 -9.67
CA GLN A 359 -21.49 11.23 -8.33
C GLN A 359 -22.05 9.81 -8.30
N LEU A 360 -22.88 9.44 -9.28
CA LEU A 360 -23.44 8.09 -9.41
C LEU A 360 -22.33 7.05 -9.56
N LYS A 361 -21.38 7.29 -10.48
CA LYS A 361 -20.23 6.41 -10.69
C LYS A 361 -19.42 6.23 -9.41
N ARG A 362 -19.12 7.33 -8.69
CA ARG A 362 -18.42 7.30 -7.41
C ARG A 362 -19.16 6.45 -6.40
N ALA A 363 -20.47 6.66 -6.24
CA ALA A 363 -21.28 5.92 -5.28
C ALA A 363 -21.29 4.41 -5.55
N LEU A 364 -21.49 4.01 -6.81
CA LEU A 364 -21.45 2.61 -7.22
C LEU A 364 -20.08 1.96 -6.98
N LEU A 365 -19.01 2.63 -7.37
CA LEU A 365 -17.64 2.11 -7.18
C LEU A 365 -17.27 2.01 -5.70
N THR A 366 -17.70 2.95 -4.86
CA THR A 366 -17.54 2.86 -3.40
C THR A 366 -18.27 1.64 -2.85
N GLY A 367 -19.55 1.47 -3.20
CA GLY A 367 -20.35 0.30 -2.82
C GLY A 367 -19.64 -1.02 -3.10
N VAL A 368 -19.21 -1.21 -4.35
CA VAL A 368 -18.48 -2.40 -4.77
C VAL A 368 -17.18 -2.57 -3.98
N SER A 369 -16.40 -1.51 -3.83
CA SER A 369 -15.08 -1.58 -3.17
C SER A 369 -15.18 -2.03 -1.72
N TYR A 370 -16.18 -1.54 -0.98
CA TYR A 370 -16.39 -1.91 0.42
C TYR A 370 -17.13 -3.25 0.59
N MET A 371 -17.76 -3.77 -0.46
CA MET A 371 -18.33 -5.12 -0.48
C MET A 371 -17.24 -6.20 -0.66
N ILE A 372 -16.16 -5.91 -1.39
CA ILE A 372 -15.09 -6.89 -1.72
C ILE A 372 -14.57 -7.69 -0.52
N PRO A 373 -14.26 -7.10 0.65
CA PRO A 373 -13.74 -7.86 1.80
C PRO A 373 -14.68 -8.97 2.28
N PHE A 374 -15.99 -8.75 2.24
CA PHE A 374 -16.98 -9.77 2.60
C PHE A 374 -16.94 -10.96 1.66
N VAL A 375 -16.75 -10.69 0.37
CA VAL A 375 -16.72 -11.74 -0.65
C VAL A 375 -15.40 -12.51 -0.58
N ALA A 376 -14.28 -11.80 -0.43
CA ALA A 376 -12.96 -12.41 -0.33
C ALA A 376 -12.84 -13.29 0.92
N GLY A 377 -13.25 -12.78 2.09
CA GLY A 377 -13.27 -13.55 3.33
C GLY A 377 -14.29 -14.68 3.29
N GLY A 378 -15.51 -14.40 2.86
CA GLY A 378 -16.61 -15.36 2.81
C GLY A 378 -16.36 -16.54 1.87
N GLY A 379 -16.00 -16.26 0.61
CA GLY A 379 -15.72 -17.29 -0.38
C GLY A 379 -14.52 -18.16 -0.01
N LEU A 380 -13.46 -17.58 0.57
CA LEU A 380 -12.30 -18.35 1.03
C LEU A 380 -12.65 -19.26 2.21
N LEU A 381 -13.47 -18.79 3.15
CA LEU A 381 -13.95 -19.60 4.28
C LEU A 381 -14.88 -20.73 3.82
N ILE A 382 -15.76 -20.51 2.85
CA ILE A 382 -16.56 -21.58 2.23
C ILE A 382 -15.64 -22.64 1.63
N ALA A 383 -14.64 -22.20 0.87
CA ALA A 383 -13.74 -23.10 0.19
C ALA A 383 -12.84 -23.88 1.17
N LEU A 384 -12.39 -23.26 2.27
CA LEU A 384 -11.75 -23.98 3.38
C LEU A 384 -12.71 -24.94 4.08
N GLY A 385 -13.99 -24.58 4.18
CA GLY A 385 -15.05 -25.46 4.65
C GLY A 385 -15.12 -26.74 3.83
N PHE A 386 -15.15 -26.62 2.51
CA PHE A 386 -15.14 -27.76 1.60
C PHE A 386 -13.85 -28.57 1.65
N LEU A 387 -12.70 -27.91 1.81
CA LEU A 387 -11.42 -28.60 1.96
C LEU A 387 -11.39 -29.51 3.22
N LEU A 388 -12.02 -29.08 4.32
CA LEU A 388 -11.97 -29.80 5.59
C LEU A 388 -13.14 -30.76 5.81
N GLY A 389 -14.35 -30.40 5.38
CA GLY A 389 -15.58 -31.15 5.65
C GLY A 389 -16.33 -31.65 4.42
N GLY A 390 -15.76 -31.48 3.21
CA GLY A 390 -16.37 -31.94 1.96
C GLY A 390 -17.39 -30.96 1.38
N TYR A 391 -17.73 -31.14 0.10
CA TYR A 391 -18.71 -30.29 -0.60
C TYR A 391 -20.14 -30.56 -0.14
N GLU A 392 -20.38 -31.73 0.44
CA GLU A 392 -21.66 -32.20 0.97
C GLU A 392 -22.25 -31.25 2.01
N LEU A 393 -21.41 -30.45 2.68
CA LEU A 393 -21.82 -29.39 3.60
C LEU A 393 -22.83 -28.41 2.98
N SER A 394 -22.73 -28.17 1.67
CA SER A 394 -23.61 -27.26 0.94
C SER A 394 -24.87 -27.91 0.38
N LEU A 395 -24.97 -29.25 0.44
CA LEU A 395 -26.17 -29.96 0.00
C LEU A 395 -27.25 -29.86 1.06
N SER A 396 -28.48 -29.65 0.63
CA SER A 396 -29.66 -29.64 1.50
C SER A 396 -30.35 -30.99 1.55
N ASN A 397 -30.94 -31.31 2.70
CA ASN A 397 -31.87 -32.42 2.85
C ASN A 397 -33.23 -32.12 2.16
N ASP A 398 -34.17 -33.06 2.23
CA ASP A 398 -35.52 -32.91 1.66
C ASP A 398 -36.32 -31.72 2.25
N GLU A 399 -35.90 -31.22 3.43
CA GLU A 399 -36.50 -30.06 4.10
C GLU A 399 -35.81 -28.73 3.72
N GLY A 400 -34.81 -28.76 2.84
CA GLY A 400 -34.06 -27.60 2.39
C GLY A 400 -32.95 -27.14 3.35
N VAL A 401 -32.70 -27.85 4.45
CA VAL A 401 -31.66 -27.51 5.42
C VAL A 401 -30.32 -28.06 4.96
N ALA A 402 -29.30 -27.21 4.88
CA ALA A 402 -27.96 -27.60 4.47
C ALA A 402 -27.30 -28.54 5.50
N ASN A 403 -26.55 -29.54 5.03
CA ASN A 403 -25.85 -30.49 5.91
C ASN A 403 -24.88 -29.81 6.88
N GLY A 404 -24.22 -28.73 6.47
CA GLY A 404 -23.38 -27.93 7.35
C GLY A 404 -24.16 -27.35 8.53
N ASP A 405 -25.42 -26.93 8.32
CA ASP A 405 -26.29 -26.44 9.38
C ASP A 405 -26.73 -27.57 10.30
N ILE A 406 -27.08 -28.74 9.75
CA ILE A 406 -27.43 -29.93 10.54
C ILE A 406 -26.27 -30.34 11.47
N ILE A 407 -25.03 -30.31 10.97
CA ILE A 407 -23.85 -30.59 11.79
C ILE A 407 -23.74 -29.59 12.93
N LEU A 408 -23.89 -28.30 12.66
CA LEU A 408 -23.73 -27.25 13.68
C LEU A 408 -24.85 -27.22 14.72
N ASP A 409 -26.09 -27.55 14.34
CA ASP A 409 -27.22 -27.59 15.26
C ASP A 409 -27.16 -28.79 16.22
N GLY A 410 -26.58 -29.91 15.78
CA GLY A 410 -26.50 -31.15 16.55
C GLY A 410 -25.20 -31.36 17.32
N THR A 411 -24.16 -30.55 17.09
CA THR A 411 -22.80 -30.83 17.58
C THR A 411 -22.05 -29.59 18.06
N SER A 412 -20.96 -29.80 18.79
CA SER A 412 -20.07 -28.72 19.23
C SER A 412 -18.62 -29.19 19.27
N ILE A 413 -17.68 -28.27 19.49
CA ILE A 413 -16.27 -28.63 19.68
C ILE A 413 -16.05 -29.61 20.87
N PHE A 414 -16.98 -29.66 21.82
CA PHE A 414 -16.95 -30.56 22.96
C PHE A 414 -17.78 -31.84 22.75
N SER A 415 -18.54 -31.91 21.66
CA SER A 415 -19.39 -33.06 21.28
C SER A 415 -19.42 -33.14 19.76
N LEU A 416 -18.37 -33.71 19.19
CA LEU A 416 -18.10 -33.72 17.75
C LEU A 416 -19.13 -34.57 16.97
N PRO A 417 -19.33 -34.26 15.67
CA PRO A 417 -20.09 -35.14 14.78
C PRO A 417 -19.40 -36.50 14.63
N PRO A 418 -20.13 -37.54 14.17
CA PRO A 418 -19.55 -38.85 13.86
C PRO A 418 -18.34 -38.77 12.92
N ASP A 419 -18.35 -37.81 11.99
CA ASP A 419 -17.29 -37.55 11.01
C ASP A 419 -16.06 -36.81 11.61
N GLY A 420 -16.10 -36.48 12.90
CA GLY A 420 -14.97 -35.96 13.67
C GLY A 420 -14.73 -34.45 13.57
N LEU A 421 -13.56 -34.01 14.07
CA LEU A 421 -13.22 -32.59 14.24
C LEU A 421 -13.13 -31.84 12.91
N LEU A 422 -12.58 -32.47 11.86
CA LEU A 422 -12.39 -31.80 10.57
C LEU A 422 -13.73 -31.49 9.90
N ALA A 423 -14.71 -32.40 9.98
CA ALA A 423 -16.06 -32.16 9.50
C ALA A 423 -16.73 -31.00 10.25
N TYR A 424 -16.59 -30.96 11.58
CA TYR A 424 -17.08 -29.84 12.38
C TYR A 424 -16.45 -28.50 12.01
N LEU A 425 -15.11 -28.43 11.94
CA LEU A 425 -14.40 -27.21 11.53
C LEU A 425 -14.74 -26.81 10.10
N GLY A 426 -14.93 -27.79 9.20
CA GLY A 426 -15.42 -27.59 7.85
C GLY A 426 -16.79 -26.91 7.84
N ALA A 427 -17.76 -27.44 8.60
CA ALA A 427 -19.09 -26.86 8.75
C ALA A 427 -19.04 -25.44 9.35
N VAL A 428 -18.19 -25.20 10.36
CA VAL A 428 -17.98 -23.87 10.95
C VAL A 428 -17.47 -22.87 9.91
N PHE A 429 -16.39 -23.20 9.18
CA PHE A 429 -15.85 -22.31 8.15
C PHE A 429 -16.85 -22.07 7.01
N TRP A 430 -17.53 -23.12 6.57
CA TRP A 430 -18.58 -23.02 5.57
C TRP A 430 -19.71 -22.09 6.02
N LYS A 431 -20.20 -22.20 7.26
CA LYS A 431 -21.30 -21.36 7.76
C LYS A 431 -20.88 -19.91 7.96
N ILE A 432 -19.69 -19.65 8.53
CA ILE A 432 -19.15 -18.28 8.63
C ILE A 432 -19.02 -17.68 7.24
N GLY A 433 -18.51 -18.46 6.29
CA GLY A 433 -18.37 -18.04 4.90
C GLY A 433 -19.69 -17.69 4.24
N ASN A 434 -20.72 -18.52 4.39
CA ASN A 434 -22.07 -18.25 3.88
C ASN A 434 -22.71 -17.01 4.50
N ILE A 435 -22.61 -16.84 5.82
CA ILE A 435 -23.11 -15.63 6.51
C ILE A 435 -22.37 -14.40 5.96
N SER A 436 -21.06 -14.50 5.75
CA SER A 436 -20.26 -13.41 5.19
C SER A 436 -20.68 -13.06 3.76
N LEU A 437 -20.96 -14.05 2.89
CA LEU A 437 -21.53 -13.80 1.56
C LEU A 437 -22.95 -13.21 1.63
N GLY A 438 -23.75 -13.55 2.64
CA GLY A 438 -25.07 -12.94 2.86
C GLY A 438 -25.02 -11.43 3.11
N PHE A 439 -23.88 -10.89 3.57
CA PHE A 439 -23.68 -9.44 3.71
C PHE A 439 -23.30 -8.72 2.42
N LEU A 440 -23.09 -9.44 1.31
CA LEU A 440 -22.65 -8.86 0.04
C LEU A 440 -23.59 -7.74 -0.44
N VAL A 441 -24.88 -8.05 -0.59
CA VAL A 441 -25.90 -7.10 -1.07
C VAL A 441 -26.18 -5.98 -0.05
N PRO A 442 -26.34 -6.27 1.27
CA PRO A 442 -26.43 -5.23 2.31
C PRO A 442 -25.23 -4.29 2.35
N ALA A 443 -24.00 -4.81 2.26
CA ALA A 443 -22.79 -4.00 2.26
C ALA A 443 -22.72 -3.11 1.01
N LEU A 444 -22.98 -3.68 -0.17
CA LEU A 444 -23.08 -2.93 -1.42
C LEU A 444 -24.03 -1.74 -1.28
N ALA A 445 -25.27 -2.00 -0.84
CA ALA A 445 -26.30 -0.97 -0.67
C ALA A 445 -25.92 0.08 0.39
N GLY A 446 -25.41 -0.38 1.54
CA GLY A 446 -24.95 0.45 2.64
C GLY A 446 -23.85 1.43 2.24
N TYR A 447 -22.86 0.94 1.49
CA TYR A 447 -21.72 1.76 1.08
C TYR A 447 -22.00 2.64 -0.15
N ILE A 448 -22.98 2.27 -0.99
CA ILE A 448 -23.57 3.22 -1.98
C ILE A 448 -24.24 4.38 -1.24
N ALA A 449 -25.08 4.08 -0.25
CA ALA A 449 -25.79 5.11 0.52
C ALA A 449 -24.82 5.99 1.30
N TYR A 450 -23.78 5.40 1.89
CA TYR A 450 -22.66 6.11 2.53
C TYR A 450 -21.96 7.05 1.56
N ALA A 451 -21.67 6.62 0.34
CA ALA A 451 -20.99 7.48 -0.63
C ALA A 451 -21.82 8.72 -1.03
N LEU A 452 -23.15 8.65 -0.91
CA LEU A 452 -24.07 9.74 -1.22
C LEU A 452 -24.38 10.65 -0.02
N ALA A 453 -24.52 10.08 1.17
CA ALA A 453 -25.04 10.75 2.36
C ALA A 453 -24.17 10.60 3.62
N ASP A 454 -22.93 10.14 3.47
CA ASP A 454 -21.97 9.85 4.53
C ASP A 454 -22.52 8.88 5.58
N ARG A 455 -21.98 8.93 6.81
CA ARG A 455 -22.33 8.01 7.91
C ARG A 455 -23.85 7.85 8.14
N PRO A 456 -24.68 8.90 8.05
CA PRO A 456 -26.13 8.78 8.17
C PRO A 456 -26.79 7.85 7.14
N GLY A 457 -26.18 7.66 5.96
CA GLY A 457 -26.69 6.78 4.90
C GLY A 457 -26.47 5.29 5.16
N ILE A 458 -25.54 4.92 6.06
CA ILE A 458 -25.12 3.53 6.28
C ILE A 458 -26.31 2.64 6.69
N ALA A 459 -26.97 2.96 7.80
CA ALA A 459 -28.06 2.11 8.33
C ALA A 459 -29.24 1.97 7.34
N PRO A 460 -29.74 3.06 6.70
CA PRO A 460 -30.72 2.96 5.63
C PRO A 460 -30.30 2.09 4.46
N GLY A 461 -29.06 2.23 3.98
CA GLY A 461 -28.56 1.46 2.85
C GLY A 461 -28.43 -0.03 3.18
N PHE A 462 -27.87 -0.38 4.33
CA PHE A 462 -27.79 -1.77 4.79
C PHE A 462 -29.18 -2.40 4.94
N THR A 463 -30.12 -1.65 5.51
CA THR A 463 -31.51 -2.11 5.65
C THR A 463 -32.17 -2.33 4.29
N ALA A 464 -32.03 -1.39 3.37
CA ALA A 464 -32.58 -1.51 2.02
C ALA A 464 -31.96 -2.69 1.24
N GLY A 465 -30.65 -2.94 1.41
CA GLY A 465 -29.98 -4.09 0.80
C GLY A 465 -30.42 -5.43 1.43
N ALA A 466 -30.64 -5.49 2.73
CA ALA A 466 -31.20 -6.68 3.39
C ALA A 466 -32.65 -6.94 2.93
N VAL A 467 -33.44 -5.88 2.74
CA VAL A 467 -34.78 -6.00 2.16
C VAL A 467 -34.73 -6.46 0.70
N ALA A 468 -33.75 -6.01 -0.08
CA ALA A 468 -33.56 -6.50 -1.44
C ALA A 468 -33.31 -8.01 -1.49
N LEU A 469 -32.49 -8.55 -0.57
CA LEU A 469 -32.32 -10.00 -0.43
C LEU A 469 -33.62 -10.70 -0.01
N TYR A 470 -34.34 -10.16 0.97
CA TYR A 470 -35.62 -10.72 1.42
C TYR A 470 -36.66 -10.80 0.30
N MET A 471 -36.60 -9.90 -0.67
CA MET A 471 -37.51 -9.85 -1.81
C MET A 471 -37.03 -10.64 -3.03
N ASP A 472 -35.92 -11.37 -2.94
CA ASP A 472 -35.26 -12.03 -4.07
C ASP A 472 -34.91 -11.05 -5.22
N ALA A 473 -34.70 -9.77 -4.88
CA ALA A 473 -34.31 -8.74 -5.84
C ALA A 473 -32.80 -8.77 -6.14
N GLY A 474 -32.03 -9.56 -5.39
CA GLY A 474 -30.60 -9.79 -5.57
C GLY A 474 -29.77 -8.49 -5.55
N PHE A 475 -28.64 -8.51 -6.26
CA PHE A 475 -27.75 -7.35 -6.31
C PHE A 475 -28.36 -6.11 -6.99
N LEU A 476 -29.26 -6.29 -7.96
CA LEU A 476 -29.97 -5.19 -8.62
C LEU A 476 -30.84 -4.43 -7.62
N GLY A 477 -31.55 -5.17 -6.75
CA GLY A 477 -32.28 -4.60 -5.63
C GLY A 477 -31.36 -3.88 -4.65
N GLY A 478 -30.17 -4.43 -4.37
CA GLY A 478 -29.16 -3.77 -3.52
C GLY A 478 -28.68 -2.44 -4.09
N ILE A 479 -28.39 -2.37 -5.39
CA ILE A 479 -27.99 -1.12 -6.05
C ILE A 479 -29.12 -0.09 -6.01
N ALA A 480 -30.33 -0.48 -6.41
CA ALA A 480 -31.49 0.40 -6.40
C ALA A 480 -31.83 0.89 -4.97
N GLY A 481 -31.81 -0.03 -4.00
CA GLY A 481 -32.04 0.24 -2.59
C GLY A 481 -30.99 1.16 -1.98
N GLY A 482 -29.71 0.91 -2.25
CA GLY A 482 -28.61 1.75 -1.79
C GLY A 482 -28.66 3.17 -2.35
N LEU A 483 -28.94 3.33 -3.65
CA LEU A 483 -29.11 4.65 -4.27
C LEU A 483 -30.31 5.38 -3.66
N LEU A 484 -31.46 4.69 -3.55
CA LEU A 484 -32.67 5.26 -2.96
C LEU A 484 -32.44 5.70 -1.51
N ALA A 485 -31.84 4.83 -0.69
CA ALA A 485 -31.48 5.12 0.70
C ALA A 485 -30.52 6.31 0.80
N GLY A 486 -29.49 6.37 -0.05
CA GLY A 486 -28.53 7.47 -0.09
C GLY A 486 -29.17 8.80 -0.50
N TYR A 487 -29.97 8.84 -1.57
CA TYR A 487 -30.65 10.06 -1.99
C TYR A 487 -31.68 10.55 -0.96
N VAL A 488 -32.44 9.64 -0.34
CA VAL A 488 -33.39 10.02 0.71
C VAL A 488 -32.64 10.51 1.94
N ALA A 489 -31.56 9.83 2.37
CA ALA A 489 -30.76 10.28 3.50
C ALA A 489 -30.15 11.67 3.25
N MET A 490 -29.63 11.92 2.05
CA MET A 490 -29.13 13.24 1.64
C MET A 490 -30.25 14.29 1.61
N TRP A 491 -31.45 13.94 1.16
CA TRP A 491 -32.60 14.83 1.14
C TRP A 491 -33.03 15.24 2.55
N VAL A 492 -33.15 14.28 3.47
CA VAL A 492 -33.49 14.53 4.88
C VAL A 492 -32.37 15.31 5.59
N GLY A 493 -31.11 15.00 5.29
CA GLY A 493 -29.95 15.73 5.82
C GLY A 493 -29.88 17.19 5.37
N GLY A 494 -30.51 17.53 4.23
CA GLY A 494 -30.61 18.90 3.75
C GLY A 494 -31.65 19.78 4.47
N TRP A 495 -32.41 19.23 5.41
CA TRP A 495 -33.46 19.98 6.11
C TRP A 495 -32.88 21.01 7.08
N LYS A 496 -33.43 22.23 7.05
CA LYS A 496 -33.09 23.28 8.02
C LYS A 496 -33.83 23.00 9.33
N VAL A 497 -33.09 22.51 10.33
CA VAL A 497 -33.66 22.15 11.64
C VAL A 497 -33.17 23.06 12.77
N PRO A 498 -33.95 23.23 13.85
CA PRO A 498 -33.51 23.93 15.05
C PRO A 498 -32.23 23.33 15.66
N SER A 499 -31.47 24.15 16.40
CA SER A 499 -30.17 23.76 16.97
C SER A 499 -30.20 22.52 17.87
N TRP A 500 -31.27 22.36 18.65
CA TRP A 500 -31.45 21.21 19.54
C TRP A 500 -31.66 19.89 18.78
N LEU A 501 -32.14 19.93 17.53
CA LEU A 501 -32.40 18.74 16.72
C LEU A 501 -31.18 18.31 15.88
N ARG A 502 -30.19 19.20 15.69
CA ARG A 502 -29.03 18.95 14.81
C ARG A 502 -28.26 17.67 15.18
N GLY A 503 -28.08 17.39 16.47
CA GLY A 503 -27.41 16.17 16.92
C GLY A 503 -28.22 14.90 16.70
N LEU A 504 -29.56 15.01 16.68
CA LEU A 504 -30.46 13.88 16.49
C LEU A 504 -30.64 13.50 15.01
N MET A 505 -30.36 14.45 14.10
CA MET A 505 -30.46 14.26 12.65
C MET A 505 -29.68 13.04 12.16
N PRO A 506 -28.33 12.98 12.29
CA PRO A 506 -27.54 11.86 11.77
C PRO A 506 -27.70 10.56 12.57
N VAL A 507 -28.14 10.63 13.84
CA VAL A 507 -28.19 9.47 14.74
C VAL A 507 -29.52 8.72 14.66
N VAL A 508 -30.65 9.44 14.56
CA VAL A 508 -31.98 8.82 14.64
C VAL A 508 -32.85 9.22 13.45
N ILE A 509 -32.96 10.52 13.15
CA ILE A 509 -33.98 11.00 12.21
C ILE A 509 -33.67 10.56 10.77
N ILE A 510 -32.45 10.80 10.30
CA ILE A 510 -32.03 10.40 8.95
C ILE A 510 -32.10 8.87 8.82
N PRO A 511 -31.48 8.08 9.73
CA PRO A 511 -31.60 6.62 9.67
C PRO A 511 -33.05 6.12 9.64
N LEU A 512 -33.93 6.65 10.49
CA LEU A 512 -35.33 6.21 10.57
C LEU A 512 -36.11 6.54 9.29
N ILE A 513 -36.09 7.80 8.87
CA ILE A 513 -36.89 8.27 7.72
C ILE A 513 -36.37 7.66 6.43
N ALA A 514 -35.05 7.64 6.23
CA ALA A 514 -34.48 7.07 5.03
C ALA A 514 -34.69 5.56 4.94
N SER A 515 -34.60 4.82 6.05
CA SER A 515 -34.92 3.38 6.06
C SER A 515 -36.39 3.14 5.75
N LEU A 516 -37.30 3.89 6.37
CA LEU A 516 -38.75 3.76 6.15
C LEU A 516 -39.12 4.02 4.69
N ILE A 517 -38.62 5.10 4.10
CA ILE A 517 -38.94 5.46 2.72
C ILE A 517 -38.25 4.50 1.75
N ALA A 518 -36.94 4.27 1.87
CA ALA A 518 -36.22 3.47 0.90
C ALA A 518 -36.64 1.99 0.93
N SER A 519 -36.67 1.40 2.12
CA SER A 519 -37.08 0.00 2.30
C SER A 519 -38.57 -0.19 2.08
N GLY A 520 -39.39 0.79 2.49
CA GLY A 520 -40.83 0.78 2.24
C GLY A 520 -41.15 0.84 0.75
N LEU A 521 -40.49 1.70 -0.03
CA LEU A 521 -40.66 1.75 -1.49
C LEU A 521 -40.18 0.46 -2.17
N LEU A 522 -39.10 -0.15 -1.68
CA LEU A 522 -38.67 -1.48 -2.11
C LEU A 522 -39.78 -2.52 -1.87
N LEU A 523 -40.27 -2.65 -0.65
CA LEU A 523 -41.31 -3.63 -0.30
C LEU A 523 -42.64 -3.40 -1.02
N LEU A 524 -43.08 -2.16 -1.12
CA LEU A 524 -44.43 -1.84 -1.58
C LEU A 524 -44.55 -1.72 -3.10
N VAL A 525 -43.46 -1.36 -3.79
CA VAL A 525 -43.53 -0.97 -5.21
C VAL A 525 -42.42 -1.58 -6.05
N LEU A 526 -41.15 -1.41 -5.65
CA LEU A 526 -40.02 -1.64 -6.55
C LEU A 526 -39.51 -3.09 -6.53
N GLY A 527 -39.57 -3.78 -5.41
CA GLY A 527 -38.87 -5.05 -5.22
C GLY A 527 -39.46 -6.19 -6.04
N GLY A 528 -40.79 -6.29 -6.17
CA GLY A 528 -41.42 -7.29 -7.05
C GLY A 528 -40.99 -7.17 -8.52
N PRO A 529 -41.09 -5.98 -9.15
CA PRO A 529 -40.56 -5.76 -10.50
C PRO A 529 -39.06 -6.02 -10.64
N ILE A 530 -38.25 -5.64 -9.65
CA ILE A 530 -36.80 -5.89 -9.68
C ILE A 530 -36.50 -7.39 -9.55
N ALA A 531 -37.18 -8.12 -8.68
CA ALA A 531 -37.04 -9.56 -8.55
C ALA A 531 -37.42 -10.28 -9.84
N ALA A 532 -38.50 -9.87 -10.51
CA ALA A 532 -38.85 -10.40 -11.82
C ALA A 532 -37.77 -10.12 -12.88
N LEU A 533 -37.14 -8.96 -12.83
CA LEU A 533 -36.00 -8.63 -13.70
C LEU A 533 -34.76 -9.48 -13.39
N THR A 534 -34.45 -9.68 -12.10
CA THR A 534 -33.34 -10.53 -11.65
C THR A 534 -33.56 -11.97 -12.09
N LEU A 535 -34.76 -12.52 -11.93
CA LEU A 535 -35.13 -13.84 -12.43
C LEU A 535 -34.96 -13.94 -13.95
N ALA A 536 -35.50 -12.98 -14.71
CA ALA A 536 -35.36 -12.97 -16.17
C ALA A 536 -33.90 -12.88 -16.62
N LEU A 537 -33.07 -12.12 -15.90
CA LEU A 537 -31.64 -12.04 -16.14
C LEU A 537 -30.95 -13.37 -15.86
N ASN A 538 -31.27 -14.03 -14.74
CA ASN A 538 -30.72 -15.33 -14.37
C ASN A 538 -31.13 -16.42 -15.36
N ASP A 539 -32.38 -16.45 -15.79
CA ASP A 539 -32.88 -17.38 -16.81
C ASP A 539 -32.15 -17.16 -18.14
N TRP A 540 -31.94 -15.90 -18.52
CA TRP A 540 -31.18 -15.56 -19.73
C TRP A 540 -29.73 -16.03 -19.63
N LEU A 541 -29.04 -15.72 -18.54
CA LEU A 541 -27.64 -16.11 -18.32
C LEU A 541 -27.48 -17.63 -18.26
N SER A 542 -28.38 -18.34 -17.58
CA SER A 542 -28.38 -19.80 -17.45
C SER A 542 -28.72 -20.49 -18.77
N GLY A 543 -29.52 -19.83 -19.62
CA GLY A 543 -29.84 -20.29 -20.97
C GLY A 543 -28.71 -20.09 -21.98
N LEU A 544 -27.65 -19.33 -21.66
CA LEU A 544 -26.51 -19.13 -22.54
C LEU A 544 -25.74 -20.44 -22.69
N THR A 545 -25.80 -21.04 -23.88
CA THR A 545 -25.04 -22.23 -24.24
C THR A 545 -24.26 -22.00 -25.53
N GLY A 546 -23.22 -22.81 -25.74
CA GLY A 546 -22.41 -22.76 -26.96
C GLY A 546 -21.81 -21.37 -27.24
N VAL A 547 -22.07 -20.83 -28.43
CA VAL A 547 -21.46 -19.58 -28.92
C VAL A 547 -21.82 -18.36 -28.07
N ALA A 548 -23.02 -18.31 -27.50
CA ALA A 548 -23.47 -17.15 -26.73
C ALA A 548 -22.73 -17.04 -25.37
N ALA A 549 -22.51 -18.17 -24.69
CA ALA A 549 -21.70 -18.24 -23.47
C ALA A 549 -20.24 -17.86 -23.76
N ILE A 550 -19.68 -18.34 -24.87
CA ILE A 550 -18.33 -17.96 -25.32
C ILE A 550 -18.25 -16.44 -25.57
N GLY A 551 -19.27 -15.88 -26.22
CA GLY A 551 -19.37 -14.44 -26.47
C GLY A 551 -19.36 -13.61 -25.18
N LEU A 552 -20.11 -14.04 -24.16
CA LEU A 552 -20.07 -13.42 -22.83
C LEU A 552 -18.66 -13.49 -22.22
N GLY A 553 -18.00 -14.65 -22.31
CA GLY A 553 -16.62 -14.83 -21.86
C GLY A 553 -15.63 -13.90 -22.56
N VAL A 554 -15.78 -13.71 -23.87
CA VAL A 554 -14.99 -12.74 -24.65
C VAL A 554 -15.20 -11.33 -24.12
N ILE A 555 -16.46 -10.89 -23.93
CA ILE A 555 -16.77 -9.53 -23.46
C ILE A 555 -16.15 -9.29 -22.09
N LEU A 556 -16.36 -10.19 -21.14
CA LEU A 556 -15.80 -10.10 -19.80
C LEU A 556 -14.27 -10.09 -19.84
N GLY A 557 -13.67 -10.93 -20.68
CA GLY A 557 -12.23 -11.00 -20.85
C GLY A 557 -11.62 -9.73 -21.44
N LEU A 558 -12.28 -9.11 -22.42
CA LEU A 558 -11.89 -7.80 -22.96
C LEU A 558 -11.93 -6.72 -21.88
N MET A 559 -12.99 -6.69 -21.07
CA MET A 559 -13.15 -5.71 -19.99
C MET A 559 -12.06 -5.85 -18.93
N MET A 560 -11.72 -7.07 -18.53
CA MET A 560 -10.66 -7.31 -17.55
C MET A 560 -9.28 -6.87 -18.04
N GLY A 561 -9.01 -6.99 -19.34
CA GLY A 561 -7.74 -6.57 -19.95
C GLY A 561 -7.64 -5.09 -20.35
N ALA A 562 -8.73 -4.32 -20.26
CA ALA A 562 -8.84 -2.98 -20.86
C ALA A 562 -8.09 -1.88 -20.09
N ASP A 563 -8.14 -1.91 -18.75
CA ASP A 563 -7.58 -0.84 -17.92
C ASP A 563 -6.90 -1.31 -16.63
N LEU A 564 -6.56 -2.61 -16.54
CA LEU A 564 -5.61 -3.18 -15.58
C LEU A 564 -5.91 -2.84 -14.10
N GLY A 565 -7.18 -3.00 -13.69
CA GLY A 565 -7.68 -2.62 -12.37
C GLY A 565 -8.38 -1.26 -12.33
N GLY A 566 -8.53 -0.62 -13.49
CA GLY A 566 -9.33 0.60 -13.65
C GLY A 566 -10.86 0.37 -13.61
N PRO A 567 -11.66 1.41 -13.93
CA PRO A 567 -13.11 1.35 -13.88
C PRO A 567 -13.77 0.23 -14.72
N ILE A 568 -13.28 -0.08 -15.92
CA ILE A 568 -13.88 -1.09 -16.81
C ILE A 568 -13.67 -2.49 -16.24
N ASN A 569 -12.43 -2.80 -15.83
CA ASN A 569 -12.10 -4.04 -15.13
C ASN A 569 -12.95 -4.19 -13.86
N LYS A 570 -13.04 -3.13 -13.04
CA LYS A 570 -13.86 -3.13 -11.83
C LYS A 570 -15.36 -3.33 -12.10
N VAL A 571 -15.88 -2.89 -13.24
CA VAL A 571 -17.29 -3.14 -13.61
C VAL A 571 -17.51 -4.62 -13.96
N ALA A 572 -16.63 -5.23 -14.77
CA ALA A 572 -16.71 -6.67 -15.05
C ALA A 572 -16.57 -7.50 -13.77
N TYR A 573 -15.63 -7.11 -12.91
CA TYR A 573 -15.42 -7.71 -11.62
C TYR A 573 -16.64 -7.58 -10.69
N ALA A 574 -17.19 -6.36 -10.57
CA ALA A 574 -18.39 -6.10 -9.79
C ALA A 574 -19.58 -6.93 -10.26
N PHE A 575 -19.78 -7.04 -11.58
CA PHE A 575 -20.84 -7.85 -12.17
C PHE A 575 -20.70 -9.33 -11.76
N ALA A 576 -19.50 -9.91 -11.87
CA ALA A 576 -19.26 -11.29 -11.49
C ALA A 576 -19.45 -11.54 -9.99
N VAL A 577 -18.93 -10.65 -9.16
CA VAL A 577 -19.05 -10.77 -7.70
C VAL A 577 -20.49 -10.59 -7.23
N ALA A 578 -21.20 -9.62 -7.80
CA ALA A 578 -22.56 -9.33 -7.43
C ALA A 578 -23.51 -10.51 -7.70
N GLY A 579 -23.25 -11.29 -8.77
CA GLY A 579 -23.96 -12.53 -9.04
C GLY A 579 -23.46 -13.74 -8.25
N LEU A 580 -22.27 -13.68 -7.63
CA LEU A 580 -21.62 -14.86 -7.05
C LEU A 580 -22.47 -15.58 -5.99
N GLY A 581 -23.19 -14.81 -5.18
CA GLY A 581 -24.10 -15.33 -4.16
C GLY A 581 -25.33 -16.05 -4.70
N GLU A 582 -25.70 -15.81 -5.96
CA GLU A 582 -26.81 -16.48 -6.66
C GLU A 582 -26.38 -17.80 -7.31
N GLY A 583 -25.08 -18.11 -7.29
CA GLY A 583 -24.55 -19.32 -7.88
C GLY A 583 -24.90 -20.55 -7.03
N ALA A 584 -25.42 -21.57 -7.69
CA ALA A 584 -25.81 -22.84 -7.07
C ALA A 584 -25.47 -24.01 -8.02
N PHE A 585 -25.63 -25.25 -7.54
CA PHE A 585 -25.31 -26.43 -8.37
C PHE A 585 -26.24 -26.58 -9.58
N ASP A 586 -27.50 -26.19 -9.43
CA ASP A 586 -28.52 -26.13 -10.46
C ASP A 586 -28.43 -24.85 -11.32
N ASN A 587 -27.87 -23.77 -10.77
CA ASN A 587 -27.56 -22.53 -11.47
C ASN A 587 -26.07 -22.17 -11.41
N GLN A 588 -25.25 -22.80 -12.26
CA GLN A 588 -23.79 -22.59 -12.26
C GLN A 588 -23.33 -21.34 -13.01
N ALA A 589 -24.21 -20.65 -13.75
CA ALA A 589 -23.83 -19.53 -14.61
C ALA A 589 -23.08 -18.41 -13.85
N PRO A 590 -23.49 -18.01 -12.63
CA PRO A 590 -22.73 -17.01 -11.86
C PRO A 590 -21.31 -17.46 -11.51
N TRP A 591 -21.11 -18.73 -11.14
CA TRP A 591 -19.78 -19.28 -10.88
C TRP A 591 -18.93 -19.36 -12.15
N GLN A 592 -19.53 -19.61 -13.31
CA GLN A 592 -18.81 -19.60 -14.59
C GLN A 592 -18.36 -18.20 -14.98
N ILE A 593 -19.23 -17.20 -14.82
CA ILE A 593 -18.91 -15.78 -15.02
C ILE A 593 -17.74 -15.37 -14.12
N MET A 594 -17.76 -15.77 -12.84
CA MET A 594 -16.66 -15.49 -11.90
C MET A 594 -15.35 -16.16 -12.34
N ALA A 595 -15.38 -17.41 -12.77
CA ALA A 595 -14.19 -18.09 -13.28
C ALA A 595 -13.59 -17.37 -14.51
N ALA A 596 -14.44 -16.99 -15.46
CA ALA A 596 -14.02 -16.28 -16.67
C ALA A 596 -13.37 -14.93 -16.34
N VAL A 597 -13.99 -14.14 -15.45
CA VAL A 597 -13.44 -12.87 -14.95
C VAL A 597 -12.11 -13.08 -14.23
N MET A 598 -12.03 -14.09 -13.36
CA MET A 598 -10.81 -14.36 -12.60
C MET A 598 -9.67 -14.80 -13.51
N ALA A 599 -9.89 -15.80 -14.37
CA ALA A 599 -8.89 -16.25 -15.34
C ALA A 599 -8.41 -15.10 -16.22
N ALA A 600 -9.34 -14.30 -16.75
CA ALA A 600 -9.00 -13.17 -17.62
C ALA A 600 -8.21 -12.07 -16.90
N GLY A 601 -8.49 -11.76 -15.63
CA GLY A 601 -7.70 -10.77 -14.88
C GLY A 601 -6.32 -11.25 -14.43
N MET A 602 -6.08 -12.56 -14.40
CA MET A 602 -4.73 -13.12 -14.19
C MET A 602 -3.83 -12.94 -15.43
N VAL A 603 -4.43 -12.91 -16.63
CA VAL A 603 -3.68 -12.89 -17.90
C VAL A 603 -2.78 -11.66 -18.08
N PRO A 604 -3.20 -10.41 -17.83
CA PRO A 604 -2.38 -9.24 -18.14
C PRO A 604 -0.96 -9.29 -17.54
N PRO A 605 -0.77 -9.43 -16.21
CA PRO A 605 0.56 -9.53 -15.62
C PRO A 605 1.33 -10.78 -16.07
N LEU A 606 0.68 -11.94 -16.21
CA LEU A 606 1.32 -13.17 -16.69
C LEU A 606 1.82 -13.03 -18.14
N GLY A 607 1.02 -12.42 -19.01
CA GLY A 607 1.37 -12.13 -20.39
C GLY A 607 2.54 -11.17 -20.50
N MET A 608 2.58 -10.12 -19.66
CA MET A 608 3.74 -9.22 -19.59
C MET A 608 4.99 -9.95 -19.12
N ALA A 609 4.88 -10.74 -18.05
CA ALA A 609 5.98 -11.54 -17.53
C ALA A 609 6.57 -12.46 -18.61
N LEU A 610 5.71 -13.21 -19.32
CA LEU A 610 6.12 -14.07 -20.42
C LEU A 610 6.74 -13.28 -21.59
N ALA A 611 6.18 -12.13 -21.97
CA ALA A 611 6.73 -11.31 -23.04
C ALA A 611 8.17 -10.86 -22.75
N THR A 612 8.49 -10.51 -21.50
CA THR A 612 9.86 -10.16 -21.10
C THR A 612 10.85 -11.31 -21.20
N VAL A 613 10.38 -12.56 -21.07
CA VAL A 613 11.20 -13.77 -21.22
C VAL A 613 11.41 -14.11 -22.69
N LEU A 614 10.36 -13.99 -23.51
CA LEU A 614 10.37 -14.33 -24.94
C LEU A 614 11.21 -13.37 -25.79
N ASP A 615 11.17 -12.07 -25.50
CA ASP A 615 11.95 -11.08 -26.25
C ASP A 615 12.58 -10.02 -25.35
N LYS A 616 13.54 -10.48 -24.55
CA LYS A 616 14.33 -9.68 -23.59
C LYS A 616 14.93 -8.39 -24.18
N SER A 617 15.19 -8.36 -25.49
CA SER A 617 15.81 -7.21 -26.19
C SER A 617 14.88 -6.00 -26.31
N GLN A 618 13.56 -6.24 -26.31
CA GLN A 618 12.52 -5.23 -26.51
C GLN A 618 12.09 -4.55 -25.20
N PHE A 619 12.60 -5.00 -24.06
CA PHE A 619 12.22 -4.51 -22.73
C PHE A 619 13.42 -3.92 -22.01
N SER A 620 13.21 -2.77 -21.36
CA SER A 620 14.22 -2.17 -20.50
C SER A 620 14.51 -3.09 -19.29
N MET A 621 15.67 -2.90 -18.66
CA MET A 621 16.02 -3.68 -17.45
C MET A 621 14.97 -3.52 -16.35
N ALA A 622 14.40 -2.32 -16.17
CA ALA A 622 13.33 -2.07 -15.21
C ALA A 622 12.06 -2.89 -15.53
N LEU A 623 11.64 -2.92 -16.80
CA LEU A 623 10.50 -3.75 -17.21
C LEU A 623 10.77 -5.24 -17.06
N ARG A 624 12.02 -5.69 -17.23
CA ARG A 624 12.41 -7.09 -17.01
C ARG A 624 12.38 -7.47 -15.53
N GLU A 625 12.78 -6.58 -14.62
CA GLU A 625 12.63 -6.78 -13.18
C GLU A 625 11.15 -6.79 -12.76
N ASN A 626 10.36 -5.84 -13.29
CA ASN A 626 8.90 -5.85 -13.09
C ASN A 626 8.25 -7.14 -13.61
N GLY A 627 8.79 -7.70 -14.71
CA GLY A 627 8.34 -8.97 -15.28
C GLY A 627 8.53 -10.16 -14.34
N LYS A 628 9.57 -10.14 -13.49
CA LYS A 628 9.77 -11.19 -12.46
C LYS A 628 8.68 -11.14 -11.41
N ALA A 629 8.35 -9.94 -10.92
CA ALA A 629 7.27 -9.75 -9.96
C ALA A 629 5.90 -10.10 -10.57
N ALA A 630 5.68 -9.73 -11.83
CA ALA A 630 4.41 -9.94 -12.53
C ALA A 630 3.97 -11.41 -12.60
N TRP A 631 4.88 -12.39 -12.53
CA TRP A 631 4.53 -13.80 -12.39
C TRP A 631 3.67 -14.07 -11.15
N LEU A 632 4.13 -13.63 -9.98
CA LEU A 632 3.43 -13.85 -8.72
C LEU A 632 2.15 -13.02 -8.65
N LEU A 633 2.22 -11.75 -9.06
CA LEU A 633 1.05 -10.88 -9.06
C LEU A 633 -0.06 -11.44 -9.95
N GLY A 634 0.28 -11.92 -11.15
CA GLY A 634 -0.68 -12.56 -12.03
C GLY A 634 -1.23 -13.87 -11.50
N ALA A 635 -0.37 -14.71 -10.92
CA ALA A 635 -0.81 -15.92 -10.24
C ALA A 635 -1.77 -15.63 -9.07
N ALA A 636 -1.65 -14.46 -8.43
CA ALA A 636 -2.51 -14.02 -7.34
C ALA A 636 -3.77 -13.24 -7.81
N PHE A 637 -4.04 -13.13 -9.11
CA PHE A 637 -5.13 -12.31 -9.67
C PHE A 637 -4.98 -10.80 -9.35
N ILE A 638 -3.75 -10.30 -9.39
CA ILE A 638 -3.42 -8.87 -9.22
C ILE A 638 -3.06 -8.29 -10.59
N SER A 639 -4.07 -7.80 -11.30
CA SER A 639 -3.94 -7.28 -12.67
C SER A 639 -3.00 -6.07 -12.80
N GLU A 640 -2.82 -5.34 -11.69
CA GLU A 640 -1.98 -4.16 -11.55
C GLU A 640 -0.50 -4.43 -11.83
N GLY A 641 -0.06 -5.70 -11.75
CA GLY A 641 1.29 -6.10 -12.14
C GLY A 641 1.65 -5.76 -13.61
N ALA A 642 0.64 -5.49 -14.45
CA ALA A 642 0.83 -5.04 -15.83
C ALA A 642 0.91 -3.51 -15.99
N ILE A 643 0.56 -2.71 -14.97
CA ILE A 643 0.55 -1.24 -15.05
C ILE A 643 1.90 -0.67 -15.49
N PRO A 644 3.06 -1.10 -14.95
CA PRO A 644 4.34 -0.54 -15.37
C PRO A 644 4.63 -0.73 -16.86
N PHE A 645 4.11 -1.80 -17.46
CA PHE A 645 4.23 -2.08 -18.89
C PHE A 645 3.31 -1.19 -19.71
N ALA A 646 2.05 -1.06 -19.30
CA ALA A 646 1.08 -0.22 -19.97
C ALA A 646 1.43 1.28 -19.86
N ALA A 647 2.01 1.72 -18.75
CA ALA A 647 2.52 3.09 -18.62
C ALA A 647 3.66 3.36 -19.61
N ALA A 648 4.51 2.37 -19.89
CA ALA A 648 5.60 2.50 -20.84
C ALA A 648 5.17 2.39 -22.32
N ASP A 649 4.15 1.57 -22.62
CA ASP A 649 3.72 1.27 -24.00
C ASP A 649 2.21 0.93 -24.09
N PRO A 650 1.32 1.90 -23.84
CA PRO A 650 -0.11 1.64 -23.65
C PRO A 650 -0.79 1.11 -24.93
N LEU A 651 -0.41 1.65 -26.09
CA LEU A 651 -1.00 1.32 -27.38
C LEU A 651 -0.75 -0.12 -27.82
N ARG A 652 0.29 -0.78 -27.29
CA ARG A 652 0.59 -2.18 -27.61
C ARG A 652 0.21 -3.13 -26.48
N VAL A 653 0.39 -2.69 -25.23
CA VAL A 653 0.09 -3.52 -24.06
C VAL A 653 -1.42 -3.73 -23.90
N ILE A 654 -2.22 -2.66 -23.93
CA ILE A 654 -3.67 -2.78 -23.65
C ILE A 654 -4.37 -3.69 -24.68
N PRO A 655 -4.18 -3.53 -26.01
CA PRO A 655 -4.81 -4.46 -26.96
C PRO A 655 -4.33 -5.91 -26.80
N SER A 656 -3.06 -6.11 -26.47
CA SER A 656 -2.50 -7.44 -26.20
C SER A 656 -3.16 -8.10 -24.98
N THR A 657 -3.30 -7.37 -23.88
CA THR A 657 -3.90 -7.89 -22.64
C THR A 657 -5.40 -8.11 -22.81
N MET A 658 -6.10 -7.26 -23.56
CA MET A 658 -7.50 -7.46 -23.94
C MET A 658 -7.69 -8.75 -24.75
N LEU A 659 -6.86 -9.01 -25.76
CA LEU A 659 -6.94 -10.23 -26.57
C LEU A 659 -6.63 -11.50 -25.76
N GLY A 660 -5.62 -11.43 -24.89
CA GLY A 660 -5.31 -12.52 -23.97
C GLY A 660 -6.46 -12.80 -22.98
N GLY A 661 -7.00 -11.74 -22.36
CA GLY A 661 -8.14 -11.84 -21.44
C GLY A 661 -9.38 -12.40 -22.13
N ALA A 662 -9.71 -11.93 -23.34
CA ALA A 662 -10.78 -12.46 -24.17
C ALA A 662 -10.62 -13.95 -24.46
N THR A 663 -9.39 -14.39 -24.74
CA THR A 663 -9.08 -15.81 -24.97
C THR A 663 -9.33 -16.65 -23.72
N ALA A 664 -8.84 -16.21 -22.56
CA ALA A 664 -9.06 -16.93 -21.30
C ALA A 664 -10.55 -16.99 -20.93
N GLY A 665 -11.25 -15.86 -21.01
CA GLY A 665 -12.69 -15.81 -20.72
C GLY A 665 -13.52 -16.68 -21.66
N ALA A 666 -13.20 -16.69 -22.96
CA ALA A 666 -13.83 -17.56 -23.95
C ALA A 666 -13.65 -19.04 -23.60
N ILE A 667 -12.43 -19.47 -23.26
CA ILE A 667 -12.13 -20.86 -22.91
C ILE A 667 -12.85 -21.26 -21.62
N CYS A 668 -12.85 -20.40 -20.59
CA CYS A 668 -13.55 -20.66 -19.33
C CYS A 668 -15.04 -20.89 -19.55
N MET A 669 -15.70 -20.01 -20.29
CA MET A 669 -17.13 -20.15 -20.59
C MET A 669 -17.42 -21.34 -21.51
N ALA A 670 -16.56 -21.62 -22.50
CA ALA A 670 -16.72 -22.78 -23.38
C ALA A 670 -16.64 -24.11 -22.63
N ALA A 671 -15.74 -24.20 -21.65
CA ALA A 671 -15.45 -25.41 -20.89
C ALA A 671 -16.27 -25.55 -19.59
N GLY A 672 -17.16 -24.59 -19.31
CA GLY A 672 -17.98 -24.58 -18.10
C GLY A 672 -17.15 -24.53 -16.81
N VAL A 673 -16.01 -23.83 -16.83
CA VAL A 673 -15.16 -23.65 -15.65
C VAL A 673 -15.89 -22.81 -14.62
N THR A 674 -15.89 -23.20 -13.34
CA THR A 674 -16.61 -22.50 -12.26
C THR A 674 -15.65 -22.01 -11.18
N SER A 675 -15.96 -20.88 -10.56
CA SER A 675 -15.23 -20.33 -9.41
C SER A 675 -16.22 -19.88 -8.34
N GLN A 676 -16.12 -20.49 -7.17
CA GLN A 676 -16.92 -20.12 -5.98
C GLN A 676 -16.23 -19.03 -5.16
N ALA A 677 -14.95 -18.78 -5.43
CA ALA A 677 -14.18 -17.71 -4.81
C ALA A 677 -14.08 -16.51 -5.77
N PRO A 678 -14.13 -15.28 -5.25
CA PRO A 678 -14.09 -14.07 -6.07
C PRO A 678 -12.66 -13.56 -6.35
N HIS A 679 -11.66 -14.07 -5.62
CA HIS A 679 -10.27 -13.62 -5.63
C HIS A 679 -9.35 -14.76 -5.18
N GLY A 680 -8.04 -14.56 -5.34
CA GLY A 680 -6.98 -15.46 -4.84
C GLY A 680 -6.21 -16.17 -5.94
N GLY A 681 -6.67 -16.06 -7.19
CA GLY A 681 -5.98 -16.62 -8.36
C GLY A 681 -5.72 -18.12 -8.19
N ILE A 682 -4.48 -18.56 -8.40
CA ILE A 682 -4.12 -19.98 -8.28
C ILE A 682 -4.15 -20.49 -6.83
N PHE A 683 -4.09 -19.60 -5.83
CA PHE A 683 -4.07 -19.98 -4.42
C PHE A 683 -5.43 -20.47 -3.91
N VAL A 684 -6.51 -20.26 -4.67
CA VAL A 684 -7.86 -20.76 -4.37
C VAL A 684 -8.28 -21.91 -5.28
N PHE A 685 -7.32 -22.69 -5.80
CA PHE A 685 -7.58 -23.77 -6.76
C PHE A 685 -8.64 -24.79 -6.30
N PHE A 686 -8.79 -24.98 -4.99
CA PHE A 686 -9.79 -25.86 -4.38
C PHE A 686 -11.23 -25.33 -4.49
N ALA A 687 -11.41 -24.06 -4.83
CA ALA A 687 -12.70 -23.43 -5.11
C ALA A 687 -13.04 -23.39 -6.62
N ILE A 688 -12.21 -24.03 -7.46
CA ILE A 688 -12.34 -24.00 -8.93
C ILE A 688 -12.84 -25.35 -9.45
N GLY A 689 -14.02 -25.34 -10.07
CA GLY A 689 -14.50 -26.48 -10.85
C GLY A 689 -13.82 -26.54 -12.21
N ASN A 690 -13.49 -27.74 -12.68
CA ASN A 690 -12.73 -27.96 -13.92
C ASN A 690 -11.37 -27.21 -13.94
N ILE A 691 -10.59 -27.38 -12.86
CA ILE A 691 -9.26 -26.77 -12.68
C ILE A 691 -8.33 -26.94 -13.88
N PHE A 692 -8.39 -28.09 -14.55
CA PHE A 692 -7.57 -28.35 -15.73
C PHE A 692 -7.84 -27.32 -16.83
N MET A 693 -9.11 -27.10 -17.17
CA MET A 693 -9.48 -26.12 -18.19
C MET A 693 -9.27 -24.67 -17.71
N PHE A 694 -9.37 -24.41 -16.41
CA PHE A 694 -8.99 -23.10 -15.84
C PHE A 694 -7.51 -22.78 -16.11
N ILE A 695 -6.61 -23.74 -15.84
CA ILE A 695 -5.18 -23.58 -16.12
C ILE A 695 -4.93 -23.42 -17.62
N VAL A 696 -5.59 -24.24 -18.46
CA VAL A 696 -5.48 -24.12 -19.93
C VAL A 696 -5.92 -22.74 -20.41
N ALA A 697 -7.04 -22.21 -19.89
CA ALA A 697 -7.55 -20.89 -20.24
C ALA A 697 -6.53 -19.78 -19.93
N ILE A 698 -5.97 -19.80 -18.71
CA ILE A 698 -4.96 -18.82 -18.26
C ILE A 698 -3.71 -18.92 -19.12
N LEU A 699 -3.19 -20.13 -19.36
CA LEU A 699 -1.98 -20.34 -20.15
C LEU A 699 -2.18 -19.90 -21.61
N ALA A 700 -3.33 -20.22 -22.21
CA ALA A 700 -3.66 -19.78 -23.57
C ALA A 700 -3.75 -18.26 -23.66
N GLY A 701 -4.47 -17.61 -22.73
CA GLY A 701 -4.56 -16.15 -22.67
C GLY A 701 -3.22 -15.47 -22.46
N MET A 702 -2.39 -16.00 -21.56
CA MET A 702 -1.02 -15.55 -21.30
C MET A 702 -0.15 -15.61 -22.56
N VAL A 703 -0.19 -16.75 -23.28
CA VAL A 703 0.57 -16.93 -24.52
C VAL A 703 0.09 -15.98 -25.60
N VAL A 704 -1.22 -15.84 -25.79
CA VAL A 704 -1.80 -14.89 -26.77
C VAL A 704 -1.36 -13.47 -26.46
N SER A 705 -1.51 -13.01 -25.22
CA SER A 705 -1.08 -11.66 -24.82
C SER A 705 0.42 -11.46 -25.11
N ALA A 706 1.27 -12.38 -24.66
CA ALA A 706 2.71 -12.26 -24.85
C ALA A 706 3.13 -12.22 -26.33
N LEU A 707 2.59 -13.13 -27.15
CA LEU A 707 2.91 -13.21 -28.58
C LEU A 707 2.42 -11.99 -29.35
N VAL A 708 1.20 -11.50 -29.04
CA VAL A 708 0.69 -10.27 -29.66
C VAL A 708 1.56 -9.08 -29.30
N LEU A 709 1.96 -8.93 -28.03
CA LEU A 709 2.81 -7.81 -27.62
C LEU A 709 4.17 -7.86 -28.29
N VAL A 710 4.83 -9.01 -28.29
CA VAL A 710 6.13 -9.21 -28.93
C VAL A 710 6.02 -8.95 -30.44
N GLY A 711 4.98 -9.47 -31.09
CA GLY A 711 4.69 -9.21 -32.51
C GLY A 711 4.52 -7.71 -32.81
N LEU A 712 3.67 -7.02 -32.07
CA LEU A 712 3.44 -5.57 -32.23
C LEU A 712 4.72 -4.75 -32.02
N LYS A 713 5.55 -5.11 -31.03
CA LYS A 713 6.84 -4.44 -30.78
C LYS A 713 7.82 -4.70 -31.93
N ARG A 714 7.93 -5.94 -32.42
CA ARG A 714 8.83 -6.27 -33.55
C ARG A 714 8.45 -5.60 -34.87
N LEU A 715 7.15 -5.41 -35.12
CA LEU A 715 6.66 -4.76 -36.34
C LEU A 715 6.92 -3.25 -36.38
N THR A 716 7.15 -2.62 -35.22
CA THR A 716 7.24 -1.16 -35.10
C THR A 716 8.54 -0.66 -34.47
N ALA A 717 9.44 -1.56 -34.06
CA ALA A 717 10.78 -1.17 -33.60
C ALA A 717 11.65 -0.76 -34.81
N PRO A 718 12.20 0.46 -34.87
CA PRO A 718 13.35 0.70 -35.74
C PRO A 718 14.47 -0.25 -35.28
N LYS A 719 15.19 -0.87 -36.22
CA LYS A 719 16.40 -1.66 -35.92
C LYS A 719 17.29 -0.82 -35.00
N ARG A 720 17.32 -1.13 -33.70
CA ARG A 720 18.37 -0.60 -32.82
C ARG A 720 19.65 -1.27 -33.30
N THR A 721 20.52 -0.49 -33.94
CA THR A 721 21.93 -0.79 -34.04
C THR A 721 22.40 -1.14 -32.64
N GLU A 722 22.84 -2.38 -32.46
CA GLU A 722 23.50 -2.85 -31.25
C GLU A 722 24.62 -1.85 -30.91
N GLU A 723 24.49 -1.15 -29.78
CA GLU A 723 25.69 -0.57 -29.18
C GLU A 723 26.56 -1.74 -28.74
N PRO A 724 27.86 -1.71 -29.08
CA PRO A 724 28.73 -2.86 -28.90
C PRO A 724 28.80 -3.20 -27.42
N VAL A 725 28.53 -4.47 -27.12
CA VAL A 725 28.85 -5.07 -25.83
C VAL A 725 30.36 -4.94 -25.66
N VAL A 726 30.79 -4.02 -24.80
CA VAL A 726 32.19 -4.00 -24.36
C VAL A 726 32.38 -5.23 -23.49
N ALA A 727 33.23 -6.13 -24.00
CA ALA A 727 33.54 -7.44 -23.45
C ALA A 727 34.32 -7.37 -22.12
#